data_AF-A0A1V3MTP6-F1
#
_entry.id   AF-A0A1V3MTP6-F1
#
_cell.length_a   1.000
_cell.length_b   1.000
_cell.length_c   1.000
_cell.angle_alpha   90.00
_cell.angle_beta   90.00
_cell.angle_gamma   90.00
#
_symmetry.space_group_name_H-M   'P 1'
#
loop_
_entity.id
_entity.type
_entity.pdbx_description
1 polymer ?
#
loop_
_entity_poly.entity_id
_entity_poly.type
_entity_poly.pdbx_seq_one_letter_code
_entity_poly.pdbx_strand_id
1 'polypeptide(L)'
;MFTPISHFFTEPQSIAQSPGQSFGAIDENRFAVTSRFTSTGAMAYALCKSIVFIQPQSGNDQLVNIILRPYQQPITGFNIRYIVYRGLRKQDFFLGDQVLPETSAQTDFIRKINQSFNNFYDQNQSNKPPFSAKFIGFDPINQPENTTIDNYFFKVSELSENDLEKNAFELPLVQAGDSLGFFNAGSCGIDIVLGNGDFASDNITDQFAFDLAYARKNYATIELDAVTDQAQRKRIKEQASQFLDVAAFYGFHVTSGQVNTKINTVKSKLTGTSIYDQLVSKFDSKNKLYLYIQSDRGRSYNYYGHYNLQSQNTNNIKIDGIETNYGTLGWPIHIITSGQQHNQLNSQTKIQLVTDNNPQAMLYVRCGHLVNAVKNNFMDAKALQALPTNDSQTGTTYSADLLLENPATGNNNKQLIASFNILVYQGISFNYMVKDSSNPQLIVDKFYFRDFFDDTFDQLQAKSLFADQTQSEFEILSSQQIKLFRYEINSSKNGILAVQTLRVKDSINDDISGETQRRVTYLTEQVDLLHSVVEYADNLTVEGVGSSASATSTQSSTVYQLPDPYFYSIDNFTDGIEKIKGLRLHATNDSLPLKIILGISDEENQRLLATINQYQLIQPRIFMTEFNPLNNTVVSPQNVSYRKYKLAITGEDAAGNLQLIFPEQDIIMYSLDNNYHFSQAYSQHMTEPKRTFIDQIQTTKNLL
;
A
#
# COMPACT_ATOMS: atom_id res chain seq x y z
N MET A 1 -2.95 -12.92 -15.16
CA MET A 1 -2.62 -11.48 -15.12
C MET A 1 -3.91 -10.73 -15.38
N PHE A 2 -4.36 -9.89 -14.44
CA PHE A 2 -5.62 -9.15 -14.58
C PHE A 2 -5.44 -8.10 -15.68
N THR A 3 -6.37 -8.05 -16.64
CA THR A 3 -6.32 -7.08 -17.73
C THR A 3 -6.87 -5.73 -17.23
N PRO A 4 -6.14 -4.60 -17.38
CA PRO A 4 -6.65 -3.27 -17.04
C PRO A 4 -7.93 -2.89 -17.81
N ILE A 5 -8.97 -2.43 -17.11
CA ILE A 5 -10.24 -2.02 -17.70
C ILE A 5 -10.71 -0.73 -17.04
N SER A 6 -10.92 0.32 -17.84
CA SER A 6 -11.45 1.60 -17.36
C SER A 6 -12.31 2.31 -18.42
N HIS A 7 -12.90 3.44 -18.03
CA HIS A 7 -13.54 4.38 -18.93
C HIS A 7 -12.76 5.70 -18.94
N PHE A 8 -12.62 6.34 -20.10
CA PHE A 8 -11.99 7.65 -20.19
C PHE A 8 -12.87 8.72 -19.52
N PHE A 9 -12.28 9.59 -18.71
CA PHE A 9 -13.03 10.46 -17.80
C PHE A 9 -13.88 11.55 -18.47
N THR A 10 -13.70 11.81 -19.77
CA THR A 10 -14.45 12.82 -20.53
C THR A 10 -14.43 12.53 -22.03
N GLU A 11 -14.79 13.50 -22.87
CA GLU A 11 -14.62 13.41 -24.32
C GLU A 11 -13.20 13.87 -24.72
N PRO A 12 -12.37 13.02 -25.38
CA PRO A 12 -10.94 13.33 -25.58
C PRO A 12 -10.65 14.62 -26.34
N GLN A 13 -11.53 15.03 -27.26
CA GLN A 13 -11.34 16.25 -28.05
C GLN A 13 -11.74 17.52 -27.30
N SER A 14 -12.36 17.39 -26.13
CA SER A 14 -12.80 18.51 -25.31
C SER A 14 -11.74 19.02 -24.34
N ILE A 15 -10.58 18.37 -24.28
CA ILE A 15 -9.50 18.71 -23.35
C ILE A 15 -8.19 19.00 -24.08
N ALA A 16 -7.42 19.90 -23.50
CA ALA A 16 -6.03 20.15 -23.86
C ALA A 16 -5.21 20.45 -22.61
N GLN A 17 -3.97 19.95 -22.55
CA GLN A 17 -3.04 20.22 -21.45
C GLN A 17 -1.80 20.96 -21.97
N SER A 18 -1.43 22.04 -21.28
CA SER A 18 -0.16 22.75 -21.47
C SER A 18 0.90 22.26 -20.49
N PRO A 19 2.21 22.54 -20.72
CA PRO A 19 3.28 22.05 -19.84
C PRO A 19 3.09 22.42 -18.36
N GLY A 20 2.66 23.65 -18.06
CA GLY A 20 2.41 24.13 -16.69
C GLY A 20 1.17 23.52 -16.02
N GLN A 21 0.43 22.66 -16.72
CA GLN A 21 -0.73 21.93 -16.20
C GLN A 21 -0.40 20.44 -15.95
N SER A 22 0.82 19.99 -16.26
CA SER A 22 1.21 18.59 -16.13
C SER A 22 1.45 18.17 -14.67
N PHE A 23 1.27 16.88 -14.41
CA PHE A 23 1.67 16.24 -13.16
C PHE A 23 3.21 16.16 -13.05
N GLY A 24 3.72 16.25 -11.82
CA GLY A 24 5.14 16.03 -11.52
C GLY A 24 5.82 17.21 -10.81
N ALA A 25 7.14 17.12 -10.68
CA ALA A 25 7.95 18.15 -10.07
C ALA A 25 7.89 19.46 -10.88
N ILE A 26 7.56 20.57 -10.22
CA ILE A 26 7.60 21.92 -10.79
C ILE A 26 8.99 22.52 -10.56
N ASP A 27 9.46 22.42 -9.32
CA ASP A 27 10.78 22.84 -8.84
C ASP A 27 11.15 22.00 -7.59
N GLU A 28 12.23 22.35 -6.88
CA GLU A 28 12.68 21.61 -5.71
C GLU A 28 11.76 21.68 -4.47
N ASN A 29 10.84 22.65 -4.46
CA ASN A 29 9.92 22.95 -3.37
C ASN A 29 8.46 22.61 -3.68
N ARG A 30 8.12 22.41 -4.96
CA ARG A 30 6.74 22.21 -5.41
C ARG A 30 6.57 21.01 -6.32
N PHE A 31 5.56 20.20 -6.04
CA PHE A 31 5.15 19.05 -6.85
C PHE A 31 3.66 19.12 -7.18
N ALA A 32 3.32 19.10 -8.46
CA ALA A 32 1.94 19.05 -8.93
C ALA A 32 1.37 17.64 -8.80
N VAL A 33 0.34 17.48 -7.97
CA VAL A 33 -0.37 16.20 -7.80
C VAL A 33 -1.67 16.12 -8.63
N THR A 34 -2.19 17.28 -9.05
CA THR A 34 -3.33 17.36 -9.98
C THR A 34 -2.85 17.41 -11.43
N SER A 35 -3.28 16.45 -12.26
CA SER A 35 -3.17 16.56 -13.72
C SER A 35 -4.23 17.55 -14.20
N ARG A 36 -3.84 18.82 -14.40
CA ARG A 36 -4.73 19.89 -14.83
C ARG A 36 -4.95 19.85 -16.34
N PHE A 37 -6.06 20.38 -16.81
CA PHE A 37 -6.34 20.55 -18.23
C PHE A 37 -7.32 21.69 -18.47
N THR A 38 -7.37 22.18 -19.70
CA THR A 38 -8.37 23.13 -20.15
C THR A 38 -9.50 22.36 -20.83
N SER A 39 -10.72 22.48 -20.32
CA SER A 39 -11.92 21.88 -20.90
C SER A 39 -12.71 22.88 -21.74
N THR A 40 -13.34 22.43 -22.82
CA THR A 40 -14.37 23.17 -23.55
C THR A 40 -15.77 23.07 -22.91
N GLY A 41 -15.89 22.39 -21.77
CA GLY A 41 -17.13 22.24 -21.02
C GLY A 41 -17.89 20.95 -21.34
N ALA A 42 -17.17 19.82 -21.41
CA ALA A 42 -17.74 18.52 -21.78
C ALA A 42 -18.19 17.67 -20.58
N MET A 43 -18.94 16.62 -20.90
CA MET A 43 -19.42 15.64 -19.93
C MET A 43 -18.25 14.92 -19.24
N ALA A 44 -18.35 14.77 -17.92
CA ALA A 44 -17.50 13.91 -17.11
C ALA A 44 -18.13 12.53 -16.95
N TYR A 45 -17.31 11.50 -17.04
CA TYR A 45 -17.71 10.10 -16.89
C TYR A 45 -16.94 9.43 -15.77
N ALA A 46 -17.60 8.55 -15.02
CA ALA A 46 -16.96 7.75 -13.98
C ALA A 46 -15.92 6.79 -14.58
N LEU A 47 -14.69 6.88 -14.10
CA LEU A 47 -13.53 6.12 -14.59
C LEU A 47 -13.69 4.61 -14.36
N CYS A 48 -14.22 4.25 -13.20
CA CYS A 48 -14.55 2.88 -12.79
C CYS A 48 -15.78 2.88 -11.87
N LYS A 49 -16.28 1.68 -11.56
CA LYS A 49 -17.37 1.51 -10.60
C LYS A 49 -16.93 2.04 -9.22
N SER A 50 -17.66 3.02 -8.68
CA SER A 50 -17.19 3.81 -7.53
C SER A 50 -18.34 4.32 -6.66
N ILE A 51 -18.05 4.62 -5.40
CA ILE A 51 -18.92 5.40 -4.50
C ILE A 51 -18.59 6.88 -4.69
N VAL A 52 -19.61 7.75 -4.73
CA VAL A 52 -19.50 9.17 -5.07
C VAL A 52 -19.68 10.06 -3.85
N PHE A 53 -18.79 11.04 -3.69
CA PHE A 53 -18.87 12.10 -2.68
C PHE A 53 -18.63 13.46 -3.34
N ILE A 54 -19.52 14.44 -3.14
CA ILE A 54 -19.43 15.76 -3.78
C ILE A 54 -19.05 16.83 -2.75
N GLN A 55 -18.09 17.69 -3.11
CA GLN A 55 -17.62 18.80 -2.29
C GLN A 55 -17.61 20.12 -3.08
N PRO A 56 -17.81 21.28 -2.43
CA PRO A 56 -17.65 22.57 -3.11
C PRO A 56 -16.22 22.77 -3.60
N GLN A 57 -16.03 23.59 -4.63
CA GLN A 57 -14.69 24.01 -5.02
C GLN A 57 -14.31 25.33 -4.35
N SER A 58 -13.19 25.36 -3.63
CA SER A 58 -12.62 26.57 -3.06
C SER A 58 -12.32 27.60 -4.16
N GLY A 59 -12.70 28.85 -3.91
CA GLY A 59 -12.50 29.97 -4.84
C GLY A 59 -13.54 30.07 -5.97
N ASN A 60 -14.50 29.16 -6.08
CA ASN A 60 -15.62 29.29 -7.03
C ASN A 60 -16.89 28.57 -6.55
N ASP A 61 -17.91 29.33 -6.17
CA ASP A 61 -19.17 28.83 -5.62
C ASP A 61 -20.11 28.19 -6.66
N GLN A 62 -19.80 28.34 -7.95
CA GLN A 62 -20.50 27.71 -9.07
C GLN A 62 -19.91 26.35 -9.44
N LEU A 63 -18.83 25.93 -8.77
CA LEU A 63 -18.13 24.69 -9.06
C LEU A 63 -18.11 23.73 -7.88
N VAL A 64 -18.04 22.45 -8.22
CA VAL A 64 -17.90 21.34 -7.29
C VAL A 64 -16.78 20.41 -7.74
N ASN A 65 -16.23 19.68 -6.79
CA ASN A 65 -15.34 18.57 -7.02
C ASN A 65 -16.07 17.26 -6.68
N ILE A 66 -15.83 16.22 -7.49
CA ILE A 66 -16.35 14.88 -7.24
C ILE A 66 -15.20 13.99 -6.79
N ILE A 67 -15.37 13.33 -5.66
CA ILE A 67 -14.45 12.35 -5.12
C ILE A 67 -15.09 10.97 -5.34
N LEU A 68 -14.39 10.11 -6.07
CA LEU A 68 -14.78 8.74 -6.29
C LEU A 68 -13.90 7.81 -5.45
N ARG A 69 -14.50 6.94 -4.65
CA ARG A 69 -13.80 5.79 -4.05
C ARG A 69 -14.07 4.55 -4.92
N PRO A 70 -13.05 3.99 -5.60
CA PRO A 70 -13.24 2.79 -6.41
C PRO A 70 -13.81 1.64 -5.58
N TYR A 71 -14.94 1.09 -6.03
CA TYR A 71 -15.49 -0.16 -5.50
C TYR A 71 -14.76 -1.36 -6.11
N GLN A 72 -14.31 -1.20 -7.36
CA GLN A 72 -13.49 -2.17 -8.08
C GLN A 72 -12.24 -1.45 -8.63
N GLN A 73 -11.06 -1.99 -8.33
CA GLN A 73 -9.80 -1.43 -8.81
C GLN A 73 -9.69 -1.61 -10.34
N PRO A 74 -9.46 -0.54 -11.12
CA PRO A 74 -9.41 -0.60 -12.59
C PRO A 74 -8.09 -1.16 -13.14
N ILE A 75 -7.03 -1.16 -12.32
CA ILE A 75 -5.68 -1.62 -12.65
C ILE A 75 -5.15 -2.46 -11.49
N THR A 76 -4.38 -3.51 -11.80
CA THR A 76 -3.65 -4.29 -10.77
C THR A 76 -2.32 -3.65 -10.42
N GLY A 77 -1.82 -3.92 -9.20
CA GLY A 77 -0.54 -3.41 -8.70
C GLY A 77 -0.63 -2.07 -7.97
N PHE A 78 -1.67 -1.27 -8.27
CA PHE A 78 -2.02 -0.05 -7.56
C PHE A 78 -3.28 -0.26 -6.74
N ASN A 79 -3.28 0.24 -5.50
CA ASN A 79 -4.51 0.44 -4.76
C ASN A 79 -4.89 1.91 -4.89
N ILE A 80 -5.87 2.22 -5.75
CA ILE A 80 -6.41 3.56 -5.89
C ILE A 80 -7.41 3.79 -4.75
N ARG A 81 -7.08 4.71 -3.84
CA ARG A 81 -7.95 5.11 -2.73
C ARG A 81 -9.04 6.06 -3.23
N TYR A 82 -8.64 7.09 -3.98
CA TYR A 82 -9.55 8.12 -4.49
C TYR A 82 -9.23 8.54 -5.93
N ILE A 83 -10.27 8.90 -6.68
CA ILE A 83 -10.16 9.64 -7.94
C ILE A 83 -10.91 10.95 -7.75
N VAL A 84 -10.21 12.08 -7.83
CA VAL A 84 -10.80 13.41 -7.60
C VAL A 84 -10.95 14.13 -8.93
N TYR A 85 -12.18 14.46 -9.29
CA TYR A 85 -12.53 15.28 -10.44
C TYR A 85 -12.71 16.72 -9.96
N ARG A 86 -11.97 17.66 -10.55
CA ARG A 86 -11.96 19.06 -10.14
C ARG A 86 -12.61 19.96 -11.19
N GLY A 87 -13.52 20.83 -10.76
CA GLY A 87 -14.12 21.87 -11.62
C GLY A 87 -15.35 21.45 -12.42
N LEU A 88 -16.30 20.73 -11.80
CA LEU A 88 -17.61 20.45 -12.41
C LEU A 88 -18.63 21.52 -12.05
N ARG A 89 -19.62 21.74 -12.92
CA ARG A 89 -20.65 22.78 -12.72
C ARG A 89 -21.62 22.37 -11.62
N LYS A 90 -21.75 23.19 -10.58
CA LYS A 90 -22.66 22.96 -9.44
C LYS A 90 -24.12 22.82 -9.87
N GLN A 91 -24.54 23.60 -10.87
CA GLN A 91 -25.90 23.60 -11.40
C GLN A 91 -26.32 22.28 -12.05
N ASP A 92 -25.39 21.36 -12.32
CA ASP A 92 -25.70 20.03 -12.87
C ASP A 92 -26.10 19.03 -11.77
N PHE A 93 -25.99 19.43 -10.49
CA PHE A 93 -26.25 18.58 -9.33
C PHE A 93 -27.32 19.12 -8.39
N PHE A 94 -27.38 20.44 -8.23
CA PHE A 94 -28.18 21.06 -7.18
C PHE A 94 -29.07 22.20 -7.66
N LEU A 95 -30.23 22.35 -7.00
CA LEU A 95 -31.07 23.54 -7.04
C LEU A 95 -31.25 24.03 -5.59
N GLY A 96 -30.48 25.04 -5.20
CA GLY A 96 -30.35 25.42 -3.79
C GLY A 96 -29.69 24.30 -2.97
N ASP A 97 -30.31 23.90 -1.86
CA ASP A 97 -29.83 22.84 -0.96
C ASP A 97 -30.43 21.45 -1.28
N GLN A 98 -31.06 21.32 -2.44
CA GLN A 98 -31.68 20.08 -2.91
C GLN A 98 -30.93 19.52 -4.12
N VAL A 99 -30.89 18.20 -4.21
CA VAL A 99 -30.48 17.47 -5.41
C VAL A 99 -31.48 17.78 -6.53
N LEU A 100 -30.98 17.94 -7.77
CA LEU A 100 -31.85 18.13 -8.91
C LEU A 100 -32.88 17.00 -9.05
N PRO A 101 -34.16 17.32 -9.34
CA PRO A 101 -35.21 16.32 -9.50
C PRO A 101 -35.05 15.54 -10.80
N GLU A 102 -35.37 14.25 -10.82
CA GLU A 102 -35.22 13.39 -12.01
C GLU A 102 -35.92 13.95 -13.26
N THR A 103 -35.16 14.14 -14.34
CA THR A 103 -35.68 14.44 -15.70
C THR A 103 -34.94 13.65 -16.76
N SER A 104 -35.50 13.56 -17.97
CA SER A 104 -34.88 12.84 -19.10
C SER A 104 -33.60 13.49 -19.64
N ALA A 105 -33.33 14.75 -19.29
CA ALA A 105 -32.16 15.50 -19.75
C ALA A 105 -30.95 15.45 -18.79
N GLN A 106 -31.07 14.75 -17.65
CA GLN A 106 -30.05 14.71 -16.62
C GLN A 106 -29.02 13.61 -16.80
N THR A 107 -27.93 13.73 -16.04
CA THR A 107 -26.85 12.74 -16.02
C THR A 107 -27.31 11.40 -15.44
N ASP A 108 -26.58 10.34 -15.78
CA ASP A 108 -26.82 9.00 -15.25
C ASP A 108 -26.77 8.99 -13.72
N PHE A 109 -25.85 9.75 -13.14
CA PHE A 109 -25.74 9.91 -11.69
C PHE A 109 -27.02 10.46 -11.06
N ILE A 110 -27.47 11.66 -11.47
CA ILE A 110 -28.65 12.32 -10.88
C ILE A 110 -29.90 11.45 -11.04
N ARG A 111 -30.06 10.84 -12.21
CA ARG A 111 -31.19 9.94 -12.47
C ARG A 111 -31.17 8.73 -11.53
N LYS A 112 -30.04 8.04 -11.39
CA LYS A 112 -29.94 6.82 -10.56
C LYS A 112 -30.14 7.09 -9.07
N ILE A 113 -29.61 8.20 -8.55
CA ILE A 113 -29.77 8.54 -7.14
C ILE A 113 -31.22 8.93 -6.82
N ASN A 114 -31.89 9.66 -7.72
CA ASN A 114 -33.31 9.99 -7.55
C ASN A 114 -34.17 8.72 -7.60
N GLN A 115 -33.91 7.81 -8.54
CA GLN A 115 -34.60 6.52 -8.60
C GLN A 115 -34.41 5.71 -7.32
N SER A 116 -33.18 5.65 -6.80
CA SER A 116 -32.89 4.93 -5.55
C SER A 116 -33.60 5.56 -4.35
N PHE A 117 -33.59 6.90 -4.27
CA PHE A 117 -34.30 7.64 -3.23
C PHE A 117 -35.82 7.44 -3.31
N ASN A 118 -36.40 7.51 -4.51
CA ASN A 118 -37.84 7.27 -4.74
C ASN A 118 -38.22 5.85 -4.33
N ASN A 119 -37.48 4.85 -4.84
CA ASN A 119 -37.74 3.44 -4.55
C ASN A 119 -37.70 3.13 -3.05
N PHE A 120 -36.75 3.73 -2.31
CA PHE A 120 -36.67 3.55 -0.86
C PHE A 120 -37.95 4.02 -0.14
N TYR A 121 -38.46 5.23 -0.44
CA TYR A 121 -39.65 5.74 0.23
C TYR A 121 -40.95 5.07 -0.26
N ASP A 122 -41.02 4.72 -1.54
CA ASP A 122 -42.18 4.02 -2.12
C ASP A 122 -42.33 2.61 -1.54
N GLN A 123 -41.22 1.88 -1.37
CA GLN A 123 -41.22 0.54 -0.77
C GLN A 123 -41.55 0.57 0.73
N ASN A 124 -41.08 1.58 1.45
CA ASN A 124 -41.31 1.72 2.89
C ASN A 124 -42.61 2.45 3.25
N GLN A 125 -43.46 2.79 2.25
CA GLN A 125 -44.74 3.50 2.42
C GLN A 125 -44.62 4.73 3.34
N SER A 126 -43.50 5.44 3.24
CA SER A 126 -43.14 6.52 4.16
C SER A 126 -43.28 7.88 3.49
N ASN A 127 -43.54 8.93 4.26
CA ASN A 127 -43.60 10.29 3.73
C ASN A 127 -42.23 10.68 3.17
N LYS A 128 -42.15 10.82 1.84
CA LYS A 128 -40.92 11.18 1.13
C LYS A 128 -40.53 12.63 1.41
N PRO A 129 -39.38 12.90 2.06
CA PRO A 129 -38.89 14.25 2.24
C PRO A 129 -38.24 14.78 0.95
N PRO A 130 -37.97 16.10 0.86
CA PRO A 130 -37.11 16.64 -0.19
C PRO A 130 -35.74 15.97 -0.21
N PHE A 131 -35.20 15.70 -1.40
CA PHE A 131 -33.89 15.08 -1.54
C PHE A 131 -32.79 16.12 -1.31
N SER A 132 -32.28 16.22 -0.08
CA SER A 132 -31.26 17.20 0.31
C SER A 132 -29.86 16.87 -0.23
N ALA A 133 -29.11 17.90 -0.62
CA ALA A 133 -27.75 17.82 -1.11
C ALA A 133 -26.76 17.14 -0.14
N LYS A 134 -27.00 17.25 1.18
CA LYS A 134 -26.17 16.63 2.21
C LYS A 134 -26.09 15.10 2.09
N PHE A 135 -27.13 14.47 1.55
CA PHE A 135 -27.19 13.01 1.37
C PHE A 135 -26.24 12.49 0.27
N ILE A 136 -25.71 13.38 -0.58
CA ILE A 136 -24.64 13.06 -1.52
C ILE A 136 -23.33 13.77 -1.18
N GLY A 137 -23.20 14.19 0.08
CA GLY A 137 -21.98 14.72 0.66
C GLY A 137 -21.82 16.23 0.60
N PHE A 138 -22.75 16.98 0.01
CA PHE A 138 -22.62 18.43 -0.13
C PHE A 138 -23.32 19.15 1.04
N ASP A 139 -22.55 19.49 2.08
CA ASP A 139 -23.00 20.28 3.24
C ASP A 139 -21.90 21.23 3.73
N PRO A 140 -21.52 22.25 2.94
CA PRO A 140 -20.35 23.08 3.25
C PRO A 140 -20.41 23.81 4.59
N ILE A 141 -21.61 24.03 5.13
CA ILE A 141 -21.81 24.75 6.40
C ILE A 141 -21.43 23.87 7.59
N ASN A 142 -21.73 22.57 7.53
CA ASN A 142 -21.53 21.65 8.65
C ASN A 142 -20.32 20.71 8.47
N GLN A 143 -19.46 20.99 7.50
CA GLN A 143 -18.31 20.14 7.14
C GLN A 143 -16.98 20.90 7.30
N PRO A 144 -16.32 20.79 8.47
CA PRO A 144 -15.01 21.41 8.71
C PRO A 144 -13.95 20.93 7.73
N GLU A 145 -13.08 21.83 7.29
CA GLU A 145 -12.07 21.54 6.26
C GLU A 145 -11.04 20.49 6.69
N ASN A 146 -10.74 20.38 7.98
CA ASN A 146 -9.82 19.38 8.53
C ASN A 146 -10.44 17.98 8.70
N THR A 147 -11.72 17.80 8.34
CA THR A 147 -12.36 16.47 8.37
C THR A 147 -11.76 15.60 7.28
N THR A 148 -11.35 14.37 7.60
CA THR A 148 -10.83 13.43 6.60
C THR A 148 -11.92 13.00 5.62
N ILE A 149 -11.55 12.71 4.38
CA ILE A 149 -12.46 12.14 3.38
C ILE A 149 -12.94 10.75 3.84
N ASP A 150 -12.08 9.99 4.53
CA ASP A 150 -12.41 8.66 5.05
C ASP A 150 -13.60 8.67 6.02
N ASN A 151 -13.77 9.73 6.82
CA ASN A 151 -14.91 9.86 7.75
C ASN A 151 -16.28 9.83 7.04
N TYR A 152 -16.32 10.05 5.71
CA TYR A 152 -17.55 9.96 4.93
C TYR A 152 -17.72 8.59 4.24
N PHE A 153 -16.63 7.96 3.79
CA PHE A 153 -16.68 6.67 3.09
C PHE A 153 -16.65 5.44 4.00
N PHE A 154 -16.18 5.60 5.24
CA PHE A 154 -16.01 4.53 6.23
C PHE A 154 -16.76 4.85 7.53
N LYS A 155 -17.78 5.69 7.46
CA LYS A 155 -18.56 6.04 8.64
C LYS A 155 -19.21 4.79 9.24
N VAL A 156 -19.22 4.75 10.56
CA VAL A 156 -20.04 3.82 11.34
C VAL A 156 -21.31 4.56 11.72
N SER A 157 -22.46 3.89 11.61
CA SER A 157 -23.73 4.46 12.05
C SER A 157 -23.69 4.77 13.56
N GLU A 158 -23.65 6.06 13.91
CA GLU A 158 -23.81 6.52 15.29
C GLU A 158 -25.28 6.83 15.57
N LEU A 159 -25.89 6.11 16.51
CA LEU A 159 -27.21 6.46 17.06
C LEU A 159 -27.04 7.68 18.00
N SER A 160 -27.84 8.72 17.80
CA SER A 160 -27.92 9.83 18.75
C SER A 160 -28.71 9.44 20.00
N GLU A 161 -28.67 10.27 21.05
CA GLU A 161 -29.39 10.07 22.32
C GLU A 161 -30.92 9.87 22.16
N ASN A 162 -31.48 10.18 20.98
CA ASN A 162 -32.89 9.95 20.63
C ASN A 162 -33.10 8.73 19.70
N ASP A 163 -32.14 7.80 19.61
CA ASP A 163 -32.13 6.66 18.68
C ASP A 163 -32.22 7.04 17.19
N LEU A 164 -31.94 8.29 16.84
CA LEU A 164 -31.85 8.75 15.46
C LEU A 164 -30.40 8.71 15.02
N GLU A 165 -30.09 8.03 13.91
CA GLU A 165 -28.75 8.05 13.34
C GLU A 165 -28.30 9.49 13.03
N LYS A 166 -27.18 9.92 13.61
CA LYS A 166 -26.63 11.28 13.47
C LYS A 166 -26.27 11.63 12.02
N ASN A 167 -25.97 10.61 11.20
CA ASN A 167 -25.57 10.72 9.78
C ASN A 167 -26.21 9.62 8.89
N ALA A 168 -27.54 9.49 8.94
CA ALA A 168 -28.35 8.42 8.33
C ALA A 168 -28.43 8.39 6.79
N PHE A 169 -27.31 8.38 6.06
CA PHE A 169 -27.34 8.29 4.59
C PHE A 169 -26.21 7.43 4.04
N GLU A 170 -26.43 6.67 2.99
CA GLU A 170 -25.35 6.01 2.27
C GLU A 170 -24.93 6.81 1.05
N LEU A 171 -23.62 6.92 0.82
CA LEU A 171 -23.13 7.59 -0.37
C LEU A 171 -23.45 6.78 -1.64
N PRO A 172 -23.86 7.44 -2.73
CA PRO A 172 -24.36 6.74 -3.91
C PRO A 172 -23.26 6.05 -4.72
N LEU A 173 -23.63 4.95 -5.39
CA LEU A 173 -22.76 4.16 -6.26
C LEU A 173 -23.00 4.50 -7.74
N VAL A 174 -21.92 4.58 -8.53
CA VAL A 174 -21.93 4.70 -9.99
C VAL A 174 -21.20 3.54 -10.66
N GLN A 175 -21.57 3.25 -11.90
CA GLN A 175 -20.88 2.30 -12.77
C GLN A 175 -19.83 3.02 -13.62
N ALA A 176 -18.84 2.27 -14.13
CA ALA A 176 -17.89 2.80 -15.09
C ALA A 176 -18.61 3.34 -16.34
N GLY A 177 -18.29 4.56 -16.76
CA GLY A 177 -18.88 5.23 -17.91
C GLY A 177 -20.23 5.93 -17.66
N ASP A 178 -20.77 5.88 -16.44
CA ASP A 178 -21.91 6.71 -16.06
C ASP A 178 -21.53 8.19 -16.18
N SER A 179 -22.41 8.99 -16.79
CA SER A 179 -22.28 10.45 -16.79
C SER A 179 -22.50 11.01 -15.39
N LEU A 180 -21.59 11.90 -14.98
CA LEU A 180 -21.58 12.51 -13.65
C LEU A 180 -22.18 13.93 -13.69
N GLY A 181 -21.61 14.79 -14.52
CA GLY A 181 -21.94 16.21 -14.71
C GLY A 181 -21.04 16.78 -15.81
N PHE A 182 -21.12 18.08 -16.10
CA PHE A 182 -20.21 18.71 -17.04
C PHE A 182 -19.05 19.38 -16.32
N PHE A 183 -17.86 19.24 -16.90
CA PHE A 183 -16.74 20.13 -16.57
C PHE A 183 -17.12 21.57 -16.91
N ASN A 184 -16.57 22.51 -16.15
CA ASN A 184 -16.65 23.91 -16.52
C ASN A 184 -15.75 24.20 -17.73
N ALA A 185 -16.11 25.21 -18.53
CA ALA A 185 -15.18 25.69 -19.55
C ALA A 185 -13.98 26.37 -18.86
N GLY A 186 -12.76 26.03 -19.28
CA GLY A 186 -11.52 26.53 -18.67
C GLY A 186 -10.78 25.49 -17.82
N SER A 187 -10.10 25.94 -16.77
CA SER A 187 -9.19 25.10 -15.98
C SER A 187 -9.95 24.10 -15.11
N CYS A 188 -9.72 22.82 -15.34
CA CYS A 188 -10.20 21.68 -14.56
C CYS A 188 -9.00 20.77 -14.19
N GLY A 189 -9.26 19.67 -13.48
CA GLY A 189 -8.20 18.70 -13.16
C GLY A 189 -8.69 17.35 -12.71
N ILE A 190 -7.78 16.38 -12.72
CA ILE A 190 -8.00 15.06 -12.11
C ILE A 190 -6.79 14.69 -11.24
N ASP A 191 -7.08 14.09 -10.09
CA ASP A 191 -6.10 13.45 -9.22
C ASP A 191 -6.41 11.95 -9.15
N ILE A 192 -5.38 11.11 -9.21
CA ILE A 192 -5.48 9.68 -8.89
C ILE A 192 -4.64 9.45 -7.64
N VAL A 193 -5.33 9.19 -6.53
CA VAL A 193 -4.74 9.04 -5.20
C VAL A 193 -4.56 7.56 -4.89
N LEU A 194 -3.33 7.18 -4.52
CA LEU A 194 -2.96 5.84 -4.13
C LEU A 194 -3.10 5.66 -2.62
N GLY A 195 -3.44 4.44 -2.19
CA GLY A 195 -3.54 4.06 -0.79
C GLY A 195 -2.65 2.86 -0.45
N ASN A 196 -2.27 2.76 0.82
CA ASN A 196 -1.51 1.63 1.35
C ASN A 196 -2.36 0.73 2.26
N GLY A 197 -3.69 0.85 2.23
CA GLY A 197 -4.63 0.10 3.07
C GLY A 197 -5.76 0.97 3.61
N ASP A 198 -6.73 0.32 4.24
CA ASP A 198 -7.91 0.95 4.83
C ASP A 198 -7.72 1.19 6.34
N PHE A 199 -6.74 2.03 6.67
CA PHE A 199 -6.45 2.44 8.05
C PHE A 199 -6.25 3.95 8.16
N ALA A 200 -6.42 4.45 9.38
CA ALA A 200 -6.03 5.78 9.82
C ALA A 200 -4.74 5.70 10.62
N SER A 201 -3.86 6.69 10.46
CA SER A 201 -2.64 6.84 11.26
C SER A 201 -2.77 8.10 12.12
N ASP A 202 -2.57 7.95 13.43
CA ASP A 202 -2.56 9.10 14.36
C ASP A 202 -1.34 10.01 14.12
N ASN A 203 -0.26 9.50 13.51
CA ASN A 203 0.92 10.26 13.11
C ASN A 203 0.77 10.82 11.69
N ILE A 204 0.23 12.04 11.60
CA ILE A 204 -0.10 12.76 10.36
C ILE A 204 1.13 13.44 9.72
N THR A 205 2.25 13.58 10.46
CA THR A 205 3.41 14.40 10.01
C THR A 205 4.08 13.93 8.71
N ASP A 206 3.83 12.69 8.31
CA ASP A 206 4.51 12.02 7.20
C ASP A 206 3.58 11.64 6.04
N GLN A 207 2.27 11.80 6.22
CA GLN A 207 1.28 11.40 5.24
C GLN A 207 0.59 12.63 4.65
N PHE A 208 0.20 12.54 3.39
CA PHE A 208 -0.60 13.59 2.80
C PHE A 208 -1.96 13.62 3.50
N ALA A 209 -2.39 14.81 3.92
CA ALA A 209 -3.70 14.97 4.56
C ALA A 209 -4.80 14.88 3.49
N PHE A 210 -5.48 13.73 3.43
CA PHE A 210 -6.66 13.53 2.57
C PHE A 210 -7.93 14.05 3.28
N ASP A 211 -7.98 15.36 3.50
CA ASP A 211 -9.07 16.07 4.16
C ASP A 211 -9.95 16.87 3.18
N LEU A 212 -10.98 17.53 3.71
CA LEU A 212 -11.87 18.35 2.91
C LEU A 212 -11.18 19.62 2.38
N ALA A 213 -10.16 20.16 3.06
CA ALA A 213 -9.33 21.23 2.51
C ALA A 213 -8.69 20.80 1.18
N TYR A 214 -8.07 19.62 1.13
CA TYR A 214 -7.55 19.05 -0.10
C TYR A 214 -8.66 18.74 -1.13
N ALA A 215 -9.77 18.14 -0.69
CA ALA A 215 -10.88 17.75 -1.56
C ALA A 215 -11.51 18.95 -2.27
N ARG A 216 -11.55 20.11 -1.62
CA ARG A 216 -12.18 21.35 -2.13
C ARG A 216 -11.27 22.18 -3.03
N LYS A 217 -9.95 21.98 -3.01
CA LYS A 217 -9.03 22.75 -3.88
C LYS A 217 -9.40 22.67 -5.37
N ASN A 218 -9.20 23.75 -6.11
CA ASN A 218 -9.32 23.74 -7.57
C ASN A 218 -8.18 22.97 -8.26
N TYR A 219 -6.98 22.97 -7.66
CA TYR A 219 -5.85 22.11 -7.97
C TYR A 219 -4.98 21.95 -6.72
N ALA A 220 -4.24 20.85 -6.62
CA ALA A 220 -3.39 20.57 -5.48
C ALA A 220 -1.91 20.46 -5.88
N THR A 221 -1.06 20.96 -4.99
CA THR A 221 0.40 20.87 -5.02
C THR A 221 0.89 20.47 -3.63
N ILE A 222 2.00 19.73 -3.58
CA ILE A 222 2.80 19.57 -2.36
C ILE A 222 3.77 20.75 -2.33
N GLU A 223 3.78 21.50 -1.22
CA GLU A 223 4.50 22.76 -1.08
C GLU A 223 5.46 22.69 0.11
N LEU A 224 6.71 23.11 -0.08
CA LEU A 224 7.76 23.08 0.95
C LEU A 224 8.25 24.47 1.36
N ASP A 225 7.73 25.55 0.78
CA ASP A 225 8.25 26.92 1.00
C ASP A 225 8.18 27.35 2.48
N ALA A 226 7.16 26.87 3.22
CA ALA A 226 7.00 27.14 4.65
C ALA A 226 7.74 26.17 5.58
N VAL A 227 8.46 25.17 5.04
CA VAL A 227 9.08 24.09 5.81
C VAL A 227 10.59 24.27 5.86
N THR A 228 11.12 24.57 7.04
CA THR A 228 12.56 24.83 7.25
C THR A 228 13.36 23.59 7.65
N ASP A 229 12.75 22.64 8.36
CA ASP A 229 13.42 21.43 8.84
C ASP A 229 13.69 20.43 7.70
N GLN A 230 14.95 20.04 7.50
CA GLN A 230 15.34 19.18 6.37
C GLN A 230 14.78 17.76 6.48
N ALA A 231 14.68 17.21 7.69
CA ALA A 231 14.11 15.88 7.89
C ALA A 231 12.61 15.88 7.56
N GLN A 232 11.87 16.90 8.03
CA GLN A 232 10.48 17.12 7.69
C GLN A 232 10.29 17.33 6.18
N ARG A 233 11.15 18.11 5.52
CA ARG A 233 11.09 18.30 4.05
C ARG A 233 11.24 16.97 3.32
N LYS A 234 12.19 16.12 3.72
CA LYS A 234 12.34 14.77 3.14
C LYS A 234 11.07 13.93 3.34
N ARG A 235 10.47 13.95 4.53
CA ARG A 235 9.24 13.20 4.83
C ARG A 235 8.04 13.70 3.99
N ILE A 236 7.86 15.01 3.85
CA ILE A 236 6.79 15.58 3.01
C ILE A 236 7.01 15.23 1.54
N LYS A 237 8.25 15.20 1.06
CA LYS A 237 8.55 14.80 -0.33
C LYS A 237 8.10 13.39 -0.68
N GLU A 238 8.12 12.46 0.27
CA GLU A 238 7.62 11.08 0.08
C GLU A 238 6.15 11.02 -0.32
N GLN A 239 5.36 12.05 0.04
CA GLN A 239 3.94 12.14 -0.32
C GLN A 239 3.69 12.15 -1.82
N ALA A 240 4.68 12.56 -2.64
CA ALA A 240 4.56 12.52 -4.10
C ALA A 240 4.28 11.10 -4.64
N SER A 241 4.75 10.06 -3.93
CA SER A 241 4.51 8.65 -4.29
C SER A 241 3.06 8.19 -4.05
N GLN A 242 2.24 8.99 -3.36
CA GLN A 242 0.83 8.71 -3.10
C GLN A 242 -0.10 9.15 -4.25
N PHE A 243 0.46 9.61 -5.36
CA PHE A 243 -0.30 10.06 -6.52
C PHE A 243 0.20 9.42 -7.81
N LEU A 244 -0.72 9.23 -8.76
CA LEU A 244 -0.43 8.69 -10.09
C LEU A 244 -0.87 9.70 -11.16
N ASP A 245 0.00 9.93 -12.15
CA ASP A 245 -0.36 10.75 -13.32
C ASP A 245 -1.48 10.08 -14.13
N VAL A 246 -2.50 10.85 -14.50
CA VAL A 246 -3.62 10.37 -15.33
C VAL A 246 -3.15 9.85 -16.70
N ALA A 247 -2.10 10.43 -17.28
CA ALA A 247 -1.54 9.94 -18.54
C ALA A 247 -0.92 8.54 -18.36
N ALA A 248 -0.17 8.34 -17.26
CA ALA A 248 0.42 7.06 -16.92
C ALA A 248 -0.65 6.00 -16.58
N PHE A 249 -1.72 6.39 -15.88
CA PHE A 249 -2.88 5.52 -15.62
C PHE A 249 -3.44 4.93 -16.91
N TYR A 250 -3.68 5.75 -17.94
CA TYR A 250 -4.17 5.26 -19.23
C TYR A 250 -3.10 4.53 -20.03
N GLY A 251 -1.83 4.93 -19.92
CA GLY A 251 -0.73 4.25 -20.59
C GLY A 251 -0.56 2.78 -20.17
N PHE A 252 -0.89 2.42 -18.92
CA PHE A 252 -0.95 1.00 -18.50
C PHE A 252 -1.91 0.14 -19.31
N HIS A 253 -2.94 0.74 -19.89
CA HIS A 253 -3.92 0.00 -20.69
C HIS A 253 -3.39 -0.33 -22.09
N VAL A 254 -2.28 0.27 -22.54
CA VAL A 254 -1.79 0.10 -23.92
C VAL A 254 -1.32 -1.32 -24.20
N THR A 255 -0.57 -1.95 -23.29
CA THR A 255 0.05 -3.25 -23.56
C THR A 255 -0.96 -4.39 -23.64
N SER A 256 -1.94 -4.41 -22.74
CA SER A 256 -2.87 -5.54 -22.61
C SER A 256 -4.29 -5.14 -22.18
N GLY A 257 -4.55 -3.85 -21.96
CA GLY A 257 -5.79 -3.32 -21.40
C GLY A 257 -6.80 -2.80 -22.42
N GLN A 258 -7.90 -2.26 -21.88
CA GLN A 258 -8.95 -1.61 -22.67
C GLN A 258 -9.45 -0.33 -21.99
N VAL A 259 -9.67 0.72 -22.77
CA VAL A 259 -10.32 1.96 -22.30
C VAL A 259 -11.60 2.19 -23.10
N ASN A 260 -12.73 2.23 -22.39
CA ASN A 260 -14.00 2.58 -22.98
C ASN A 260 -14.10 4.11 -23.11
N THR A 261 -14.68 4.60 -24.19
CA THR A 261 -14.93 6.03 -24.41
C THR A 261 -16.36 6.24 -24.84
N LYS A 262 -16.88 7.44 -24.60
CA LYS A 262 -18.19 7.89 -25.07
C LYS A 262 -18.07 9.29 -25.65
N ILE A 263 -18.37 9.45 -26.93
CA ILE A 263 -18.33 10.73 -27.65
C ILE A 263 -19.71 10.93 -28.29
N ASN A 264 -20.42 12.02 -27.94
CA ASN A 264 -21.73 12.33 -28.53
C ASN A 264 -22.67 11.11 -28.59
N THR A 265 -22.75 10.35 -27.49
CA THR A 265 -23.49 9.07 -27.31
C THR A 265 -22.89 7.79 -27.90
N VAL A 266 -21.92 7.89 -28.81
CA VAL A 266 -21.26 6.71 -29.40
C VAL A 266 -20.26 6.13 -28.41
N LYS A 267 -20.45 4.86 -28.03
CA LYS A 267 -19.51 4.11 -27.22
C LYS A 267 -18.44 3.48 -28.10
N SER A 268 -17.19 3.58 -27.69
CA SER A 268 -16.06 2.94 -28.36
C SER A 268 -15.16 2.24 -27.33
N LYS A 269 -14.46 1.20 -27.79
CA LYS A 269 -13.50 0.44 -26.99
C LYS A 269 -12.13 0.59 -27.66
N LEU A 270 -11.20 1.22 -26.95
CA LEU A 270 -9.84 1.45 -27.41
C LEU A 270 -8.89 0.41 -26.80
N THR A 271 -7.94 -0.05 -27.60
CA THR A 271 -6.90 -1.04 -27.24
C THR A 271 -5.58 -0.71 -27.95
N GLY A 272 -4.45 -1.13 -27.40
CA GLY A 272 -3.15 -0.95 -28.06
C GLY A 272 -2.81 0.54 -28.27
N THR A 273 -2.17 0.84 -29.40
CA THR A 273 -1.74 2.22 -29.74
C THR A 273 -2.88 3.22 -29.87
N SER A 274 -4.11 2.77 -30.15
CA SER A 274 -5.27 3.67 -30.23
C SER A 274 -5.56 4.39 -28.91
N ILE A 275 -5.21 3.79 -27.78
CA ILE A 275 -5.29 4.42 -26.45
C ILE A 275 -4.30 5.59 -26.38
N TYR A 276 -3.08 5.42 -26.87
CA TYR A 276 -2.11 6.51 -26.90
C TYR A 276 -2.56 7.62 -27.84
N ASP A 277 -2.87 7.27 -29.09
CA ASP A 277 -3.16 8.24 -30.16
C ASP A 277 -4.36 9.12 -29.82
N GLN A 278 -5.40 8.54 -29.19
CA GLN A 278 -6.65 9.25 -28.93
C GLN A 278 -6.75 9.84 -27.53
N LEU A 279 -6.11 9.22 -26.52
CA LEU A 279 -6.29 9.58 -25.10
C LEU A 279 -5.01 10.14 -24.48
N VAL A 280 -3.93 9.35 -24.43
CA VAL A 280 -2.69 9.74 -23.74
C VAL A 280 -2.04 10.94 -24.43
N SER A 281 -2.14 11.05 -25.75
CA SER A 281 -1.62 12.16 -26.54
C SER A 281 -2.18 13.54 -26.16
N LYS A 282 -3.30 13.58 -25.44
CA LYS A 282 -3.94 14.82 -24.95
C LYS A 282 -3.23 15.45 -23.75
N PHE A 283 -2.34 14.69 -23.11
CA PHE A 283 -1.55 15.15 -21.98
C PHE A 283 -0.18 15.64 -22.44
N ASP A 284 0.37 16.61 -21.71
CA ASP A 284 1.75 17.04 -21.87
C ASP A 284 2.71 15.94 -21.40
N SER A 285 2.34 15.23 -20.33
CA SER A 285 3.08 14.10 -19.75
C SER A 285 3.03 12.80 -20.55
N LYS A 286 2.46 12.81 -21.77
CA LYS A 286 2.26 11.64 -22.65
C LYS A 286 3.49 10.76 -22.89
N ASN A 287 4.70 11.33 -22.80
CA ASN A 287 5.97 10.64 -23.05
C ASN A 287 6.90 10.63 -21.83
N LYS A 288 6.33 10.47 -20.63
CA LYS A 288 7.09 10.41 -19.37
C LYS A 288 7.01 9.01 -18.76
N LEU A 289 8.15 8.37 -18.54
CA LEU A 289 8.26 7.22 -17.65
C LEU A 289 8.58 7.71 -16.25
N TYR A 290 7.70 7.41 -15.29
CA TYR A 290 7.91 7.67 -13.88
C TYR A 290 8.51 6.44 -13.22
N LEU A 291 9.60 6.60 -12.46
CA LEU A 291 10.27 5.54 -11.74
C LEU A 291 10.29 5.84 -10.24
N TYR A 292 9.53 5.05 -9.49
CA TYR A 292 9.60 5.00 -8.04
C TYR A 292 10.36 3.74 -7.60
N ILE A 293 11.36 3.90 -6.75
CA ILE A 293 12.08 2.78 -6.15
C ILE A 293 11.84 2.86 -4.65
N GLN A 294 11.03 1.95 -4.12
CA GLN A 294 10.88 1.74 -2.70
C GLN A 294 12.08 0.95 -2.19
N SER A 295 12.68 1.41 -1.11
CA SER A 295 13.82 0.77 -0.48
C SER A 295 13.58 0.61 1.02
N ASP A 296 14.60 0.86 1.82
CA ASP A 296 14.64 0.55 3.23
C ASP A 296 13.50 1.18 4.01
N ARG A 297 12.91 0.37 4.91
CA ARG A 297 11.79 0.78 5.78
C ARG A 297 10.61 1.39 5.02
N GLY A 298 10.43 1.03 3.74
CA GLY A 298 9.33 1.53 2.91
C GLY A 298 9.46 2.99 2.46
N ARG A 299 10.64 3.60 2.57
CA ARG A 299 10.97 4.92 2.03
C ARG A 299 11.52 4.81 0.61
N SER A 300 11.61 5.94 -0.09
CA SER A 300 12.23 6.01 -1.41
C SER A 300 13.72 5.65 -1.40
N TYR A 301 14.23 5.25 -2.55
CA TYR A 301 15.63 4.91 -2.74
C TYR A 301 16.55 6.07 -2.39
N ASN A 302 17.60 5.74 -1.62
CA ASN A 302 18.55 6.70 -1.07
C ASN A 302 17.98 7.76 -0.12
N TYR A 303 16.79 7.54 0.46
CA TYR A 303 16.19 8.45 1.46
C TYR A 303 17.15 8.77 2.63
N TYR A 304 17.80 7.72 3.16
CA TYR A 304 18.77 7.81 4.26
C TYR A 304 20.20 8.12 3.81
N GLY A 305 20.47 8.27 2.50
CA GLY A 305 21.82 8.54 1.98
C GLY A 305 22.75 7.33 1.91
N HIS A 306 22.26 6.12 2.19
CA HIS A 306 23.07 4.90 2.23
C HIS A 306 23.53 4.41 0.84
N TYR A 307 22.87 4.84 -0.24
CA TYR A 307 23.16 4.39 -1.61
C TYR A 307 24.07 5.36 -2.38
N ASN A 308 24.69 6.33 -1.70
CA ASN A 308 25.68 7.21 -2.33
C ASN A 308 26.97 6.44 -2.61
N LEU A 309 27.54 6.60 -3.82
CA LEU A 309 28.77 5.90 -4.19
C LEU A 309 29.95 6.24 -3.28
N GLN A 310 30.12 7.53 -2.94
CA GLN A 310 31.21 8.05 -2.11
C GLN A 310 30.75 9.34 -1.42
N SER A 311 31.45 9.75 -0.34
CA SER A 311 31.11 10.96 0.42
C SER A 311 31.08 12.26 -0.39
N GLN A 312 31.78 12.32 -1.53
CA GLN A 312 31.79 13.48 -2.44
C GLN A 312 31.02 13.25 -3.75
N ASN A 313 30.58 12.03 -4.04
CA ASN A 313 29.78 11.71 -5.22
C ASN A 313 28.38 11.29 -4.79
N THR A 314 27.40 12.18 -4.97
CA THR A 314 26.01 11.92 -4.59
C THR A 314 25.31 10.98 -5.57
N ASN A 315 25.90 10.70 -6.75
CA ASN A 315 25.33 9.79 -7.73
C ASN A 315 25.09 8.43 -7.07
N ASN A 316 23.94 7.85 -7.39
CA ASN A 316 23.42 6.68 -6.71
C ASN A 316 22.64 5.75 -7.65
N ILE A 317 22.56 6.08 -8.95
CA ILE A 317 21.89 5.27 -9.96
C ILE A 317 22.57 5.46 -11.32
N LYS A 318 22.58 4.40 -12.14
CA LYS A 318 22.89 4.48 -13.57
C LYS A 318 21.63 4.26 -14.39
N ILE A 319 21.40 5.12 -15.37
CA ILE A 319 20.32 4.97 -16.35
C ILE A 319 20.92 5.04 -17.74
N ASP A 320 20.70 3.99 -18.54
CA ASP A 320 21.26 3.82 -19.87
C ASP A 320 22.79 4.05 -19.92
N GLY A 321 23.48 3.63 -18.84
CA GLY A 321 24.93 3.73 -18.67
C GLY A 321 25.44 5.06 -18.09
N ILE A 322 24.56 6.03 -17.84
CA ILE A 322 24.94 7.36 -17.32
C ILE A 322 24.69 7.40 -15.80
N GLU A 323 25.72 7.73 -15.03
CA GLU A 323 25.61 7.97 -13.59
C GLU A 323 24.87 9.27 -13.30
N THR A 324 23.92 9.21 -12.37
CA THR A 324 23.13 10.38 -11.95
C THR A 324 22.61 10.21 -10.51
N ASN A 325 21.92 11.23 -10.04
CA ASN A 325 21.15 11.21 -8.81
C ASN A 325 19.74 10.70 -9.08
N TYR A 326 19.27 9.76 -8.26
CA TYR A 326 17.89 9.34 -8.24
C TYR A 326 16.96 10.52 -7.89
N GLY A 327 15.77 10.51 -8.49
CA GLY A 327 14.77 11.56 -8.36
C GLY A 327 14.87 12.65 -9.42
N THR A 328 13.83 13.48 -9.51
CA THR A 328 13.74 14.62 -10.42
C THR A 328 13.53 15.89 -9.60
N LEU A 329 14.42 16.88 -9.74
CA LEU A 329 14.41 18.11 -8.95
C LEU A 329 14.37 17.83 -7.42
N GLY A 330 15.04 16.77 -7.00
CA GLY A 330 15.09 16.34 -5.60
C GLY A 330 13.79 15.73 -5.06
N TRP A 331 12.81 15.38 -5.90
CA TRP A 331 11.63 14.60 -5.52
C TRP A 331 11.88 13.09 -5.70
N PRO A 332 11.24 12.22 -4.90
CA PRO A 332 11.50 10.77 -4.88
C PRO A 332 10.84 10.03 -6.05
N ILE A 333 10.66 10.68 -7.20
CA ILE A 333 10.18 10.08 -8.44
C ILE A 333 11.14 10.53 -9.53
N HIS A 334 11.77 9.58 -10.20
CA HIS A 334 12.67 9.87 -11.31
C HIS A 334 11.89 9.83 -12.63
N ILE A 335 11.97 10.90 -13.42
CA ILE A 335 11.23 11.06 -14.68
C ILE A 335 12.18 10.89 -15.86
N ILE A 336 11.87 9.92 -16.72
CA ILE A 336 12.64 9.59 -17.92
C ILE A 336 11.83 9.98 -19.15
N THR A 337 12.44 10.75 -20.06
CA THR A 337 11.78 11.29 -21.27
C THR A 337 12.56 11.06 -22.55
N SER A 338 13.70 10.35 -22.49
CA SER A 338 14.56 10.09 -23.64
C SER A 338 13.86 9.17 -24.64
N GLY A 339 13.90 9.55 -25.92
CA GLY A 339 13.52 8.66 -27.03
C GLY A 339 14.63 7.64 -27.30
N GLN A 340 14.25 6.48 -27.86
CA GLN A 340 15.18 5.39 -28.16
C GLN A 340 15.16 5.04 -29.65
N GLN A 341 16.33 4.81 -30.24
CA GLN A 341 16.48 4.50 -31.67
C GLN A 341 16.34 3.00 -31.92
N HIS A 342 15.10 2.53 -32.12
CA HIS A 342 14.82 1.12 -32.40
C HIS A 342 13.41 0.92 -33.01
N ASN A 343 13.08 -0.31 -33.43
CA ASN A 343 11.82 -0.63 -34.12
C ASN A 343 10.87 -1.57 -33.36
N GLN A 344 11.31 -2.10 -32.22
CA GLN A 344 10.50 -2.92 -31.31
C GLN A 344 9.29 -2.13 -30.79
N LEU A 345 8.21 -2.84 -30.49
CA LEU A 345 6.98 -2.26 -29.95
C LEU A 345 7.20 -1.58 -28.59
N ASN A 346 8.04 -2.17 -27.75
CA ASN A 346 8.38 -1.68 -26.43
C ASN A 346 9.81 -1.16 -26.39
N SER A 347 10.05 -0.13 -25.57
CA SER A 347 11.37 0.41 -25.27
C SER A 347 11.91 -0.20 -23.98
N GLN A 348 13.23 -0.39 -23.91
CA GLN A 348 13.89 -0.94 -22.73
C GLN A 348 14.74 0.14 -22.06
N THR A 349 14.45 0.44 -20.81
CA THR A 349 15.26 1.33 -19.99
C THR A 349 16.20 0.49 -19.14
N LYS A 350 17.50 0.70 -19.32
CA LYS A 350 18.52 0.00 -18.54
C LYS A 350 18.81 0.77 -17.26
N ILE A 351 18.73 0.10 -16.12
CA ILE A 351 19.01 0.68 -14.80
C ILE A 351 20.06 -0.16 -14.07
N GLN A 352 20.95 0.49 -13.33
CA GLN A 352 21.79 -0.20 -12.34
C GLN A 352 21.71 0.56 -11.02
N LEU A 353 21.55 -0.19 -9.92
CA LEU A 353 21.39 0.35 -8.56
C LEU A 353 22.65 0.10 -7.75
N VAL A 354 22.93 0.94 -6.75
CA VAL A 354 24.10 0.79 -5.89
C VAL A 354 23.93 -0.42 -4.98
N THR A 355 25.00 -1.20 -4.86
CA THR A 355 25.05 -2.43 -4.05
C THR A 355 26.41 -2.54 -3.37
N ASP A 356 26.42 -3.13 -2.18
CA ASP A 356 27.63 -3.58 -1.46
C ASP A 356 27.91 -5.07 -1.72
N ASN A 357 27.20 -5.67 -2.70
CA ASN A 357 27.13 -7.10 -2.96
C ASN A 357 26.62 -7.92 -1.77
N ASN A 358 25.69 -7.33 -0.98
CA ASN A 358 25.02 -8.01 0.11
C ASN A 358 24.46 -9.36 -0.37
N PRO A 359 24.83 -10.49 0.25
CA PRO A 359 24.27 -11.79 -0.10
C PRO A 359 22.76 -11.87 0.11
N GLN A 360 22.18 -10.95 0.88
CA GLN A 360 20.74 -10.76 1.12
C GLN A 360 20.08 -9.75 0.16
N ALA A 361 20.77 -9.31 -0.89
CA ALA A 361 20.19 -8.36 -1.83
C ALA A 361 18.97 -8.96 -2.56
N MET A 362 17.90 -8.16 -2.69
CA MET A 362 16.65 -8.57 -3.29
C MET A 362 16.04 -7.43 -4.11
N LEU A 363 15.42 -7.78 -5.23
CA LEU A 363 14.63 -6.85 -6.03
C LEU A 363 13.33 -7.51 -6.50
N TYR A 364 12.27 -6.71 -6.52
CA TYR A 364 10.98 -7.08 -7.09
C TYR A 364 10.38 -5.89 -7.85
N VAL A 365 9.93 -6.11 -9.09
CA VAL A 365 9.17 -5.12 -9.84
C VAL A 365 7.68 -5.30 -9.56
N ARG A 366 7.18 -4.53 -8.58
CA ARG A 366 5.76 -4.49 -8.20
C ARG A 366 4.88 -3.98 -9.35
N CYS A 367 5.36 -2.97 -10.07
CA CYS A 367 4.67 -2.40 -11.21
C CYS A 367 5.67 -2.14 -12.34
N GLY A 368 5.36 -2.67 -13.53
CA GLY A 368 6.27 -2.71 -14.67
C GLY A 368 6.63 -4.14 -15.04
N HIS A 369 7.56 -4.28 -16.00
CA HIS A 369 8.04 -5.58 -16.46
C HIS A 369 9.57 -5.57 -16.54
N LEU A 370 10.20 -6.54 -15.89
CA LEU A 370 11.65 -6.73 -15.91
C LEU A 370 12.00 -7.89 -16.84
N VAL A 371 12.59 -7.58 -18.00
CA VAL A 371 12.86 -8.54 -19.09
C VAL A 371 13.81 -9.63 -18.67
N ASN A 372 14.81 -9.27 -17.89
CA ASN A 372 15.86 -10.18 -17.43
C ASN A 372 15.67 -10.61 -15.96
N ALA A 373 14.42 -10.60 -15.48
CA ALA A 373 14.07 -11.17 -14.18
C ALA A 373 14.44 -12.65 -14.12
N VAL A 374 14.81 -13.14 -12.93
CA VAL A 374 14.99 -14.57 -12.70
C VAL A 374 13.66 -15.29 -12.89
N LYS A 375 12.59 -14.77 -12.27
CA LYS A 375 11.20 -15.24 -12.39
C LYS A 375 10.25 -14.22 -11.78
N ASN A 376 9.02 -14.11 -12.30
CA ASN A 376 7.95 -13.25 -11.77
C ASN A 376 8.43 -11.84 -11.34
N ASN A 377 9.21 -11.15 -12.18
CA ASN A 377 9.75 -9.82 -11.87
C ASN A 377 10.74 -9.72 -10.67
N PHE A 378 11.23 -10.85 -10.15
CA PHE A 378 12.23 -10.89 -9.09
C PHE A 378 13.66 -11.01 -9.62
N MET A 379 14.60 -10.44 -8.85
CA MET A 379 16.03 -10.74 -8.93
C MET A 379 16.55 -11.09 -7.53
N ASP A 380 17.30 -12.19 -7.43
CA ASP A 380 18.02 -12.56 -6.22
C ASP A 380 19.41 -11.91 -6.16
N ALA A 381 20.10 -12.07 -5.04
CA ALA A 381 21.44 -11.51 -4.85
C ALA A 381 22.42 -11.94 -5.95
N LYS A 382 22.31 -13.18 -6.46
CA LYS A 382 23.18 -13.69 -7.52
C LYS A 382 22.90 -13.01 -8.86
N ALA A 383 21.63 -12.82 -9.23
CA ALA A 383 21.24 -12.13 -10.45
C ALA A 383 21.51 -10.61 -10.39
N LEU A 384 21.56 -10.04 -9.17
CA LEU A 384 21.90 -8.64 -8.94
C LEU A 384 23.41 -8.36 -8.97
N GLN A 385 24.27 -9.37 -8.81
CA GLN A 385 25.73 -9.19 -8.90
C GLN A 385 26.14 -8.91 -10.35
N ALA A 386 26.82 -7.80 -10.60
CA ALA A 386 27.39 -7.57 -11.92
C ALA A 386 28.58 -8.52 -12.16
N LEU A 387 28.80 -8.88 -13.42
CA LEU A 387 29.96 -9.70 -13.79
C LEU A 387 31.26 -8.92 -13.49
N PRO A 388 32.28 -9.57 -12.90
CA PRO A 388 33.58 -8.93 -12.71
C PRO A 388 34.11 -8.45 -14.06
N THR A 389 34.51 -7.19 -14.16
CA THR A 389 35.32 -6.74 -15.29
C THR A 389 36.75 -7.23 -15.09
N ASN A 390 37.46 -7.50 -16.19
CA ASN A 390 38.82 -8.08 -16.16
C ASN A 390 39.88 -7.23 -15.42
N ASP A 391 39.53 -6.03 -14.94
CA ASP A 391 40.42 -5.04 -14.33
C ASP A 391 40.12 -4.70 -12.85
N SER A 392 39.13 -5.31 -12.20
CA SER A 392 38.86 -5.03 -10.76
C SER A 392 38.67 -6.29 -9.94
N GLN A 393 39.60 -6.56 -9.02
CA GLN A 393 39.46 -7.56 -7.95
C GLN A 393 38.47 -7.11 -6.84
N THR A 394 37.97 -5.88 -6.93
CA THR A 394 36.89 -5.34 -6.10
C THR A 394 35.57 -5.45 -6.87
N GLY A 395 34.53 -5.99 -6.23
CA GLY A 395 33.19 -6.10 -6.83
C GLY A 395 32.69 -4.76 -7.35
N THR A 396 31.79 -4.78 -8.34
CA THR A 396 31.19 -3.55 -8.85
C THR A 396 30.33 -2.89 -7.76
N THR A 397 30.35 -1.56 -7.69
CA THR A 397 29.48 -0.76 -6.80
C THR A 397 28.03 -0.68 -7.29
N TYR A 398 27.77 -1.19 -8.49
CA TYR A 398 26.47 -1.22 -9.13
C TYR A 398 26.03 -2.66 -9.38
N SER A 399 24.72 -2.88 -9.37
CA SER A 399 24.09 -4.13 -9.75
C SER A 399 24.35 -4.49 -11.21
N ALA A 400 24.02 -5.73 -11.56
CA ALA A 400 23.76 -6.10 -12.95
C ALA A 400 22.69 -5.19 -13.58
N ASP A 401 22.65 -5.17 -14.90
CA ASP A 401 21.66 -4.41 -15.66
C ASP A 401 20.25 -4.88 -15.31
N LEU A 402 19.38 -3.94 -15.00
CA LEU A 402 17.94 -4.14 -14.85
C LEU A 402 17.27 -3.60 -16.11
N LEU A 403 16.67 -4.48 -16.91
CA LEU A 403 16.06 -4.11 -18.19
C LEU A 403 14.55 -3.94 -18.03
N LEU A 404 14.10 -2.72 -17.76
CA LEU A 404 12.68 -2.40 -17.64
C LEU A 404 12.06 -2.21 -19.02
N GLU A 405 11.07 -3.02 -19.36
CA GLU A 405 10.30 -2.89 -20.59
C GLU A 405 9.09 -1.97 -20.41
N ASN A 406 8.95 -1.01 -21.32
CA ASN A 406 7.92 0.02 -21.28
C ASN A 406 7.22 0.15 -22.63
N PRO A 407 5.90 0.43 -22.64
CA PRO A 407 5.17 0.67 -23.89
C PRO A 407 5.75 1.91 -24.60
N ALA A 408 5.82 1.85 -25.93
CA ALA A 408 6.38 2.92 -26.74
C ALA A 408 5.62 3.13 -28.06
N THR A 409 5.81 4.30 -28.66
CA THR A 409 5.14 4.74 -29.91
C THR A 409 6.12 5.42 -30.87
N GLY A 410 5.75 5.56 -32.15
CA GLY A 410 6.59 6.11 -33.20
C GLY A 410 7.36 5.05 -34.02
N ASN A 411 8.04 5.51 -35.07
CA ASN A 411 8.80 4.69 -36.03
C ASN A 411 10.28 5.07 -35.98
N ASN A 412 11.21 4.11 -35.85
CA ASN A 412 12.67 4.26 -35.72
C ASN A 412 13.16 5.13 -34.54
N ASN A 413 12.38 6.10 -34.06
CA ASN A 413 12.62 6.92 -32.88
C ASN A 413 11.44 6.74 -31.92
N LYS A 414 11.52 5.70 -31.09
CA LYS A 414 10.47 5.31 -30.16
C LYS A 414 10.43 6.30 -29.01
N GLN A 415 9.25 6.86 -28.79
CA GLN A 415 8.93 7.66 -27.62
C GLN A 415 8.24 6.75 -26.60
N LEU A 416 8.64 6.85 -25.34
CA LEU A 416 7.96 6.16 -24.26
C LEU A 416 6.50 6.61 -24.22
N ILE A 417 5.58 5.69 -23.95
CA ILE A 417 4.21 6.03 -23.58
C ILE A 417 4.20 6.20 -22.06
N ALA A 418 3.48 7.22 -21.59
CA ALA A 418 3.36 7.54 -20.17
C ALA A 418 3.09 6.27 -19.33
N SER A 419 3.95 5.99 -18.37
CA SER A 419 3.89 4.75 -17.57
C SER A 419 4.58 4.97 -16.23
N PHE A 420 4.29 4.10 -15.25
CA PHE A 420 4.80 4.25 -13.89
C PHE A 420 5.39 2.92 -13.39
N ASN A 421 6.70 2.86 -13.18
CA ASN A 421 7.35 1.67 -12.65
C ASN A 421 7.59 1.82 -11.15
N ILE A 422 7.24 0.77 -10.40
CA ILE A 422 7.51 0.66 -8.97
C ILE A 422 8.40 -0.55 -8.74
N LEU A 423 9.61 -0.28 -8.26
CA LEU A 423 10.57 -1.29 -7.84
C LEU A 423 10.60 -1.33 -6.31
N VAL A 424 10.78 -2.52 -5.74
CA VAL A 424 11.17 -2.70 -4.33
C VAL A 424 12.58 -3.24 -4.33
N TYR A 425 13.52 -2.53 -3.70
CA TYR A 425 14.95 -2.86 -3.74
C TYR A 425 15.60 -2.77 -2.36
N GLN A 426 16.27 -3.85 -1.97
CA GLN A 426 17.11 -3.92 -0.79
C GLN A 426 18.50 -4.38 -1.25
N GLY A 427 19.41 -3.42 -1.42
CA GLY A 427 20.69 -3.68 -2.10
C GLY A 427 21.92 -3.62 -1.21
N ILE A 428 21.81 -2.97 -0.05
CA ILE A 428 22.93 -2.68 0.84
C ILE A 428 22.58 -3.01 2.28
N SER A 429 23.60 -3.27 3.07
CA SER A 429 23.50 -3.43 4.52
C SER A 429 23.67 -2.07 5.20
N PHE A 430 22.88 -1.75 6.22
CA PHE A 430 23.04 -0.53 7.01
C PHE A 430 22.72 -0.77 8.50
N ASN A 431 23.17 0.15 9.36
CA ASN A 431 23.20 -0.03 10.81
C ASN A 431 22.14 0.81 11.53
N TYR A 432 21.78 0.38 12.75
CA TYR A 432 20.93 1.13 13.69
C TYR A 432 21.77 1.69 14.85
N MET A 433 21.47 2.92 15.28
CA MET A 433 22.00 3.45 16.53
C MET A 433 21.19 2.88 17.70
N VAL A 434 21.87 2.34 18.72
CA VAL A 434 21.19 1.75 19.89
C VAL A 434 21.29 2.69 21.07
N LYS A 435 20.13 3.03 21.63
CA LYS A 435 20.05 3.80 22.88
C LYS A 435 20.04 2.84 24.06
N ASP A 436 20.92 3.09 25.04
CA ASP A 436 20.94 2.33 26.28
C ASP A 436 19.73 2.72 27.15
N SER A 437 18.96 1.72 27.61
CA SER A 437 17.80 1.92 28.47
C SER A 437 18.16 2.42 29.87
N SER A 438 19.39 2.18 30.34
CA SER A 438 19.88 2.63 31.65
C SER A 438 20.49 4.04 31.63
N ASN A 439 20.90 4.52 30.45
CA ASN A 439 21.34 5.90 30.25
C ASN A 439 20.98 6.37 28.83
N PRO A 440 19.80 7.01 28.63
CA PRO A 440 19.33 7.42 27.31
C PRO A 440 20.20 8.50 26.63
N GLN A 441 21.21 9.04 27.32
CA GLN A 441 22.21 9.97 26.76
C GLN A 441 23.45 9.25 26.21
N LEU A 442 23.67 7.96 26.53
CA LEU A 442 24.74 7.14 25.96
C LEU A 442 24.22 6.43 24.70
N ILE A 443 24.70 6.91 23.55
CA ILE A 443 24.52 6.24 22.26
C ILE A 443 25.65 5.22 22.13
N VAL A 444 25.30 3.95 21.98
CA VAL A 444 26.26 2.90 21.65
C VAL A 444 25.98 2.44 20.23
N ASP A 445 26.96 2.59 19.34
CA ASP A 445 26.91 1.97 18.02
C ASP A 445 27.04 0.46 18.20
N LYS A 446 25.91 -0.24 18.36
CA LYS A 446 25.87 -1.70 18.32
C LYS A 446 25.45 -2.14 16.92
N PHE A 447 26.26 -3.03 16.35
CA PHE A 447 26.02 -3.66 15.06
C PHE A 447 24.88 -4.67 15.19
N TYR A 448 23.75 -4.40 14.55
CA TYR A 448 22.70 -5.38 14.33
C TYR A 448 22.52 -5.57 12.84
N PHE A 449 22.79 -6.79 12.37
CA PHE A 449 22.44 -7.18 11.01
C PHE A 449 20.94 -7.46 10.98
N ARG A 450 20.25 -6.86 10.00
CA ARG A 450 18.83 -7.11 9.75
C ARG A 450 18.64 -8.60 9.47
N ASP A 451 17.81 -9.26 10.27
CA ASP A 451 17.34 -10.62 9.98
C ASP A 451 16.13 -10.58 9.02
N PHE A 452 15.71 -11.74 8.49
CA PHE A 452 14.62 -11.86 7.50
C PHE A 452 13.28 -11.25 7.97
N PHE A 453 13.12 -11.08 9.29
CA PHE A 453 11.90 -10.61 9.95
C PHE A 453 11.89 -9.08 10.16
N ASP A 454 13.06 -8.47 10.29
CA ASP A 454 13.20 -7.10 10.76
C ASP A 454 12.66 -6.07 9.77
N ASP A 455 12.02 -5.01 10.30
CA ASP A 455 11.35 -3.96 9.53
C ASP A 455 10.17 -4.43 8.66
N THR A 456 9.70 -5.68 8.82
CA THR A 456 8.55 -6.20 8.08
C THR A 456 7.24 -5.59 8.57
N PHE A 457 6.99 -5.64 9.88
CA PHE A 457 5.74 -5.19 10.49
C PHE A 457 5.78 -3.70 10.81
N ASP A 458 4.92 -2.94 10.12
CA ASP A 458 4.71 -1.50 10.31
C ASP A 458 3.29 -1.18 10.81
N GLN A 459 2.91 0.10 10.79
CA GLN A 459 1.58 0.58 11.20
C GLN A 459 1.20 0.20 12.64
N LEU A 460 2.19 0.12 13.54
CA LEU A 460 1.98 -0.30 14.93
C LEU A 460 0.99 0.59 15.69
N GLN A 461 0.92 1.87 15.34
CA GLN A 461 0.01 2.87 15.92
C GLN A 461 -1.23 3.15 15.07
N ALA A 462 -1.38 2.52 13.90
CA ALA A 462 -2.53 2.77 13.04
C ALA A 462 -3.80 2.15 13.63
N LYS A 463 -4.96 2.61 13.15
CA LYS A 463 -6.29 2.13 13.53
C LYS A 463 -7.06 1.72 12.28
N SER A 464 -7.74 0.58 12.30
CA SER A 464 -8.59 0.16 11.19
C SER A 464 -9.73 1.14 10.97
N LEU A 465 -10.06 1.44 9.70
CA LEU A 465 -11.21 2.28 9.36
C LEU A 465 -12.55 1.54 9.53
N PHE A 466 -12.52 0.22 9.71
CA PHE A 466 -13.72 -0.63 9.80
C PHE A 466 -13.97 -1.18 11.22
N ALA A 467 -13.19 -0.77 12.21
CA ALA A 467 -13.42 -1.21 13.58
C ALA A 467 -14.69 -0.56 14.14
N ASP A 468 -15.64 -1.38 14.62
CA ASP A 468 -16.77 -0.89 15.39
C ASP A 468 -16.24 -0.25 16.68
N GLN A 469 -16.46 1.05 16.84
CA GLN A 469 -15.98 1.79 18.02
C GLN A 469 -16.65 1.32 19.32
N THR A 470 -17.72 0.51 19.24
CA THR A 470 -18.49 0.06 20.40
C THR A 470 -18.15 -1.36 20.88
N GLN A 471 -17.43 -2.17 20.08
CA GLN A 471 -16.99 -3.53 20.47
C GLN A 471 -15.56 -3.83 19.94
N SER A 472 -14.55 -3.25 20.57
CA SER A 472 -13.15 -3.26 20.11
C SER A 472 -12.39 -4.57 20.33
N GLU A 473 -13.06 -5.71 20.53
CA GLU A 473 -12.37 -6.96 20.87
C GLU A 473 -11.79 -7.67 19.66
N PHE A 474 -12.25 -7.33 18.45
CA PHE A 474 -11.73 -7.86 17.20
C PHE A 474 -11.45 -6.73 16.20
N GLU A 475 -10.20 -6.60 15.76
CA GLU A 475 -9.77 -5.60 14.77
C GLU A 475 -8.82 -6.25 13.78
N ILE A 476 -9.06 -6.09 12.48
CA ILE A 476 -8.09 -6.42 11.43
C ILE A 476 -7.66 -5.14 10.72
N LEU A 477 -6.34 -4.96 10.60
CA LEU A 477 -5.70 -3.89 9.86
C LEU A 477 -4.78 -4.50 8.79
N SER A 478 -4.96 -4.09 7.53
CA SER A 478 -4.12 -4.51 6.41
C SER A 478 -3.23 -3.36 5.92
N SER A 479 -1.92 -3.59 5.89
CA SER A 479 -0.92 -2.73 5.28
C SER A 479 -0.51 -3.34 3.94
N GLN A 480 -0.96 -2.71 2.85
CA GLN A 480 -0.74 -3.16 1.49
C GLN A 480 0.60 -2.69 0.89
N GLN A 481 1.46 -2.09 1.71
CA GLN A 481 2.81 -1.74 1.31
C GLN A 481 3.66 -3.01 1.17
N ILE A 482 4.10 -3.30 -0.04
CA ILE A 482 4.91 -4.50 -0.33
C ILE A 482 6.24 -4.45 0.41
N LYS A 483 6.61 -5.56 1.05
CA LYS A 483 7.92 -5.84 1.63
C LYS A 483 8.53 -7.06 0.95
N LEU A 484 9.86 -7.13 0.95
CA LEU A 484 10.58 -8.31 0.47
C LEU A 484 11.15 -9.06 1.64
N PHE A 485 11.03 -10.37 1.55
CA PHE A 485 11.50 -11.33 2.54
C PHE A 485 12.23 -12.46 1.83
N ARG A 486 13.28 -12.96 2.46
CA ARG A 486 13.97 -14.17 2.03
C ARG A 486 13.60 -15.32 2.95
N TYR A 487 13.30 -16.48 2.38
CA TYR A 487 13.20 -17.74 3.12
C TYR A 487 14.27 -18.72 2.68
N GLU A 488 14.59 -19.64 3.59
CA GLU A 488 15.47 -20.75 3.32
C GLU A 488 14.66 -22.04 3.06
N ILE A 489 15.10 -22.81 2.06
CA ILE A 489 14.59 -24.14 1.73
C ILE A 489 15.74 -25.12 1.95
N ASN A 490 15.57 -26.06 2.90
CA ASN A 490 16.52 -27.14 3.19
C ASN A 490 17.99 -26.70 3.33
N SER A 491 18.24 -25.67 4.14
CA SER A 491 19.58 -25.26 4.60
C SER A 491 20.62 -24.89 3.51
N SER A 492 20.19 -24.75 2.26
CA SER A 492 21.10 -24.58 1.10
C SER A 492 20.52 -23.78 -0.05
N LYS A 493 19.20 -23.62 -0.11
CA LYS A 493 18.49 -22.88 -1.15
C LYS A 493 17.68 -21.75 -0.54
N ASN A 494 17.50 -20.68 -1.28
CA ASN A 494 16.80 -19.51 -0.79
C ASN A 494 15.77 -19.05 -1.82
N GLY A 495 14.63 -18.56 -1.35
CA GLY A 495 13.63 -17.89 -2.19
C GLY A 495 13.29 -16.51 -1.65
N ILE A 496 12.56 -15.74 -2.45
CA ILE A 496 12.12 -14.38 -2.12
C ILE A 496 10.61 -14.31 -2.21
N LEU A 497 9.93 -13.81 -1.17
CA LEU A 497 8.53 -13.43 -1.22
C LEU A 497 8.38 -11.92 -1.29
N ALA A 498 7.39 -11.49 -2.08
CA ALA A 498 6.77 -10.20 -1.91
C ALA A 498 5.55 -10.36 -1.00
N VAL A 499 5.52 -9.64 0.12
CA VAL A 499 4.46 -9.76 1.14
C VAL A 499 3.82 -8.42 1.48
N GLN A 500 2.57 -8.47 1.88
CA GLN A 500 1.86 -7.42 2.64
C GLN A 500 1.77 -7.87 4.11
N THR A 501 1.32 -6.98 5.00
CA THR A 501 1.19 -7.33 6.42
C THR A 501 -0.22 -7.09 6.94
N LEU A 502 -0.62 -7.92 7.88
CA LEU A 502 -1.84 -7.83 8.65
C LEU A 502 -1.48 -7.68 10.13
N ARG A 503 -2.24 -6.83 10.83
CA ARG A 503 -2.27 -6.78 12.29
C ARG A 503 -3.68 -7.11 12.74
N VAL A 504 -3.81 -8.12 13.58
CA VAL A 504 -5.06 -8.58 14.16
C VAL A 504 -5.03 -8.34 15.65
N LYS A 505 -6.06 -7.69 16.19
CA LYS A 505 -6.37 -7.72 17.61
C LYS A 505 -7.57 -8.62 17.79
N ASP A 506 -7.47 -9.55 18.73
CA ASP A 506 -8.53 -10.49 19.04
C ASP A 506 -8.49 -10.84 20.54
N SER A 507 -9.45 -11.63 21.00
CA SER A 507 -9.46 -12.13 22.38
C SER A 507 -9.78 -13.61 22.42
N ILE A 508 -9.09 -14.34 23.29
CA ILE A 508 -9.36 -15.75 23.59
C ILE A 508 -9.84 -15.86 25.04
N ASN A 509 -10.91 -16.60 25.25
CA ASN A 509 -11.35 -17.00 26.58
C ASN A 509 -10.67 -18.31 26.98
N ASP A 510 -10.19 -18.36 28.21
CA ASP A 510 -9.79 -19.60 28.85
C ASP A 510 -11.06 -20.38 29.26
N ASP A 511 -11.28 -21.54 28.63
CA ASP A 511 -12.44 -22.40 28.90
C ASP A 511 -12.49 -22.91 30.36
N ILE A 512 -11.38 -22.83 31.12
CA ILE A 512 -11.25 -23.33 32.49
C ILE A 512 -11.33 -22.19 33.51
N SER A 513 -10.57 -21.10 33.33
CA SER A 513 -10.57 -19.98 34.28
C SER A 513 -11.65 -18.94 34.00
N GLY A 514 -12.19 -18.89 32.78
CA GLY A 514 -13.09 -17.83 32.32
C GLY A 514 -12.39 -16.49 32.08
N GLU A 515 -11.06 -16.44 32.17
CA GLU A 515 -10.29 -15.24 31.89
C GLU A 515 -10.21 -14.98 30.38
N THR A 516 -10.42 -13.72 29.98
CA THR A 516 -10.28 -13.28 28.59
C THR A 516 -8.89 -12.69 28.40
N GLN A 517 -8.06 -13.33 27.57
CA GLN A 517 -6.77 -12.79 27.16
C GLN A 517 -6.93 -12.02 25.85
N ARG A 518 -6.63 -10.72 25.90
CA ARG A 518 -6.49 -9.89 24.70
C ARG A 518 -5.10 -10.03 24.12
N ARG A 519 -5.01 -10.05 22.80
CA ARG A 519 -3.73 -10.28 22.12
C ARG A 519 -3.66 -9.59 20.77
N VAL A 520 -2.44 -9.45 20.27
CA VAL A 520 -2.12 -8.86 18.98
C VAL A 520 -1.29 -9.83 18.17
N THR A 521 -1.75 -10.13 16.97
CA THR A 521 -1.08 -11.00 16.01
C THR A 521 -0.68 -10.18 14.78
N TYR A 522 0.61 -10.19 14.47
CA TYR A 522 1.19 -9.64 13.26
C TYR A 522 1.47 -10.79 12.29
N LEU A 523 1.06 -10.70 11.04
CA LEU A 523 1.28 -11.77 10.07
C LEU A 523 1.47 -11.28 8.63
N THR A 524 2.21 -12.05 7.84
CA THR A 524 2.49 -11.74 6.43
C THR A 524 1.46 -12.38 5.50
N GLU A 525 1.07 -11.64 4.46
CA GLU A 525 0.22 -12.12 3.36
C GLU A 525 1.04 -12.13 2.06
N GLN A 526 1.12 -13.28 1.40
CA GLN A 526 1.89 -13.41 0.17
C GLN A 526 1.20 -12.69 -0.99
N VAL A 527 1.98 -11.90 -1.74
CA VAL A 527 1.56 -11.27 -2.99
C VAL A 527 2.15 -11.98 -4.19
N ASP A 528 3.45 -12.29 -4.15
CA ASP A 528 4.17 -12.95 -5.24
C ASP A 528 5.41 -13.69 -4.70
N LEU A 529 5.97 -14.59 -5.51
CA LEU A 529 7.05 -15.49 -5.12
C LEU A 529 7.98 -15.81 -6.29
N LEU A 530 9.31 -15.75 -6.04
CA LEU A 530 10.34 -16.08 -7.02
C LEU A 530 10.36 -17.58 -7.40
N HIS A 531 10.06 -18.50 -6.47
CA HIS A 531 10.09 -19.95 -6.73
C HIS A 531 8.74 -20.62 -6.46
N SER A 532 8.01 -21.00 -7.51
CA SER A 532 6.77 -21.78 -7.39
C SER A 532 7.05 -23.27 -7.15
N VAL A 533 6.13 -23.92 -6.42
CA VAL A 533 5.99 -25.35 -6.03
C VAL A 533 6.43 -26.41 -7.06
N VAL A 534 6.55 -26.08 -8.35
CA VAL A 534 6.83 -27.03 -9.44
C VAL A 534 8.34 -27.28 -9.65
N GLU A 535 9.23 -26.46 -9.08
CA GLU A 535 10.69 -26.60 -9.27
C GLU A 535 11.43 -27.32 -8.11
N TYR A 536 10.76 -27.59 -6.99
CA TYR A 536 11.33 -28.26 -5.83
C TYR A 536 10.50 -29.46 -5.41
N ALA A 537 11.16 -30.53 -4.97
CA ALA A 537 10.54 -31.79 -4.54
C ALA A 537 9.74 -31.67 -3.23
N ASP A 538 9.80 -30.50 -2.57
CA ASP A 538 8.99 -30.16 -1.41
C ASP A 538 7.83 -29.28 -1.85
N ASN A 539 6.61 -29.75 -1.61
CA ASN A 539 5.42 -28.93 -1.82
C ASN A 539 5.55 -27.68 -0.93
N LEU A 540 5.34 -26.49 -1.47
CA LEU A 540 5.19 -25.21 -0.74
C LEU A 540 3.71 -24.84 -0.80
N THR A 541 3.11 -24.32 0.28
CA THR A 541 1.73 -23.77 0.17
C THR A 541 1.70 -22.27 0.13
N VAL A 542 0.94 -21.83 -0.86
CA VAL A 542 0.69 -20.45 -1.23
C VAL A 542 -0.80 -20.17 -1.05
N GLU A 543 -1.12 -19.10 -0.35
CA GLU A 543 -2.43 -18.44 -0.42
C GLU A 543 -2.24 -17.10 -1.13
N GLY A 544 -3.01 -16.86 -2.20
CA GLY A 544 -2.88 -15.68 -3.07
C GLY A 544 -3.96 -14.63 -2.85
N VAL A 545 -4.62 -14.60 -1.69
CA VAL A 545 -5.77 -13.73 -1.45
C VAL A 545 -5.45 -12.75 -0.33
N GLY A 546 -5.10 -11.51 -0.69
CA GLY A 546 -4.96 -10.42 0.28
C GLY A 546 -6.30 -10.20 0.99
N SER A 547 -6.34 -10.43 2.29
CA SER A 547 -7.52 -10.19 3.11
C SER A 547 -7.74 -8.68 3.26
N SER A 548 -8.79 -8.14 2.64
CA SER A 548 -9.26 -6.78 2.93
C SER A 548 -9.90 -6.74 4.32
N ALA A 549 -9.69 -5.68 5.10
CA ALA A 549 -10.35 -5.50 6.41
C ALA A 549 -11.89 -5.57 6.31
N SER A 550 -12.47 -5.29 5.15
CA SER A 550 -13.90 -5.43 4.86
C SER A 550 -14.42 -6.87 4.68
N ALA A 551 -13.56 -7.87 4.52
CA ALA A 551 -13.99 -9.24 4.22
C ALA A 551 -14.47 -10.03 5.45
N THR A 552 -14.16 -9.57 6.67
CA THR A 552 -14.36 -10.33 7.91
C THR A 552 -15.39 -9.73 8.88
N SER A 553 -16.01 -8.59 8.57
CA SER A 553 -17.02 -7.93 9.44
C SER A 553 -18.33 -8.72 9.64
N THR A 554 -18.42 -9.95 9.12
CA THR A 554 -19.61 -10.81 9.23
C THR A 554 -19.44 -12.01 10.17
N GLN A 555 -18.25 -12.25 10.73
CA GLN A 555 -18.05 -13.32 11.71
C GLN A 555 -18.28 -12.81 13.13
N SER A 556 -19.22 -13.42 13.86
CA SER A 556 -19.48 -13.16 15.28
C SER A 556 -18.40 -13.71 16.23
N SER A 557 -17.23 -14.08 15.70
CA SER A 557 -16.13 -14.66 16.48
C SER A 557 -15.23 -13.54 16.98
N THR A 558 -14.96 -13.53 18.29
CA THR A 558 -13.94 -12.65 18.90
C THR A 558 -12.51 -13.18 18.72
N VAL A 559 -12.37 -14.40 18.18
CA VAL A 559 -11.09 -15.10 17.99
C VAL A 559 -10.74 -15.15 16.52
N TYR A 560 -9.51 -14.75 16.20
CA TYR A 560 -8.94 -14.89 14.86
C TYR A 560 -8.55 -16.34 14.57
N GLN A 561 -8.97 -16.82 13.40
CA GLN A 561 -8.56 -18.11 12.86
C GLN A 561 -7.62 -17.88 11.68
N LEU A 562 -6.56 -18.68 11.60
CA LEU A 562 -5.68 -18.66 10.44
C LEU A 562 -6.48 -19.11 9.21
N PRO A 563 -6.34 -18.41 8.07
CA PRO A 563 -7.00 -18.83 6.84
C PRO A 563 -6.42 -20.15 6.34
N ASP A 564 -7.27 -20.97 5.71
CA ASP A 564 -6.83 -22.16 4.99
C ASP A 564 -5.75 -21.77 3.98
N PRO A 565 -4.63 -22.52 3.87
CA PRO A 565 -4.37 -23.88 4.38
C PRO A 565 -3.74 -23.93 5.79
N TYR A 566 -3.57 -22.80 6.47
CA TYR A 566 -2.65 -22.71 7.60
C TYR A 566 -3.31 -23.09 8.92
N PHE A 567 -2.60 -23.84 9.76
CA PHE A 567 -3.03 -24.15 11.12
C PHE A 567 -1.80 -24.29 12.03
N TYR A 568 -2.02 -24.32 13.35
CA TYR A 568 -0.93 -24.53 14.32
C TYR A 568 -1.14 -25.79 15.17
N SER A 569 -0.05 -26.36 15.68
CA SER A 569 -0.04 -27.38 16.74
C SER A 569 0.64 -26.85 18.00
N ILE A 570 0.39 -27.50 19.14
CA ILE A 570 0.98 -27.11 20.43
C ILE A 570 2.02 -28.13 20.90
N ASP A 571 3.26 -27.68 21.06
CA ASP A 571 4.38 -28.45 21.63
C ASP A 571 4.77 -27.85 22.99
N ASN A 572 4.40 -28.50 24.10
CA ASN A 572 4.72 -28.00 25.44
C ASN A 572 6.19 -28.24 25.81
N PHE A 573 6.87 -27.21 26.33
CA PHE A 573 8.24 -27.32 26.81
C PHE A 573 8.53 -26.44 28.02
N THR A 574 9.69 -26.60 28.64
CA THR A 574 10.15 -25.76 29.75
C THR A 574 11.41 -24.98 29.40
N ASP A 575 11.45 -23.70 29.77
CA ASP A 575 12.60 -22.82 29.67
C ASP A 575 13.01 -22.38 31.09
N GLY A 576 13.97 -23.08 31.69
CA GLY A 576 14.26 -22.96 33.12
C GLY A 576 13.10 -23.47 33.98
N ILE A 577 12.43 -22.58 34.72
CA ILE A 577 11.26 -22.90 35.55
C ILE A 577 9.93 -22.62 34.85
N GLU A 578 9.95 -21.88 33.76
CA GLU A 578 8.76 -21.45 33.03
C GLU A 578 8.23 -22.59 32.16
N LYS A 579 6.90 -22.78 32.18
CA LYS A 579 6.20 -23.71 31.27
C LYS A 579 5.67 -22.93 30.08
N ILE A 580 6.08 -23.33 28.89
CA ILE A 580 5.74 -22.66 27.65
C ILE A 580 4.86 -23.57 26.79
N LYS A 581 3.70 -23.06 26.36
CA LYS A 581 2.93 -23.64 25.25
C LYS A 581 3.59 -23.22 23.95
N GLY A 582 4.38 -24.10 23.35
CA GLY A 582 5.04 -23.82 22.08
C GLY A 582 4.08 -23.92 20.90
N LEU A 583 4.19 -23.03 19.92
CA LEU A 583 3.37 -23.03 18.71
C LEU A 583 4.23 -23.40 17.50
N ARG A 584 3.68 -24.26 16.63
CA ARG A 584 4.28 -24.64 15.35
C ARG A 584 3.26 -24.47 14.24
N LEU A 585 3.64 -23.78 13.16
CA LEU A 585 2.83 -23.55 11.98
C LEU A 585 2.91 -24.75 11.02
N HIS A 586 1.77 -25.11 10.45
CA HIS A 586 1.62 -26.18 9.48
C HIS A 586 0.73 -25.73 8.31
N ALA A 587 0.79 -26.48 7.22
CA ALA A 587 -0.15 -26.38 6.11
C ALA A 587 -0.93 -27.69 5.97
N THR A 588 -2.21 -27.62 5.62
CA THR A 588 -3.11 -28.79 5.50
C THR A 588 -2.68 -29.84 4.47
N ASN A 589 -1.76 -29.51 3.57
CA ASN A 589 -1.20 -30.39 2.54
C ASN A 589 0.25 -30.82 2.84
N ASP A 590 0.69 -30.70 4.10
CA ASP A 590 2.03 -31.09 4.59
C ASP A 590 3.19 -30.35 3.91
N SER A 591 2.92 -29.20 3.29
CA SER A 591 3.95 -28.34 2.71
C SER A 591 4.71 -27.53 3.76
N LEU A 592 5.83 -26.93 3.36
CA LEU A 592 6.48 -25.90 4.17
C LEU A 592 5.62 -24.62 4.15
N PRO A 593 5.16 -24.12 5.32
CA PRO A 593 4.41 -22.87 5.38
C PRO A 593 5.34 -21.68 5.16
N LEU A 594 4.91 -20.74 4.30
CA LEU A 594 5.65 -19.53 3.97
C LEU A 594 5.14 -18.27 4.68
N LYS A 595 4.18 -18.45 5.60
CA LYS A 595 3.57 -17.37 6.39
C LYS A 595 4.38 -17.16 7.67
N ILE A 596 4.77 -15.91 7.92
CA ILE A 596 5.40 -15.48 9.16
C ILE A 596 4.33 -14.90 10.07
N ILE A 597 4.33 -15.32 11.33
CA ILE A 597 3.40 -14.90 12.37
C ILE A 597 4.21 -14.45 13.60
N LEU A 598 3.81 -13.33 14.20
CA LEU A 598 4.27 -12.88 15.51
C LEU A 598 3.07 -12.58 16.41
N GLY A 599 2.94 -13.32 17.50
CA GLY A 599 1.89 -13.16 18.50
C GLY A 599 2.42 -12.62 19.82
N ILE A 600 1.83 -11.53 20.32
CA ILE A 600 2.10 -10.97 21.65
C ILE A 600 0.78 -10.67 22.39
N SER A 601 0.83 -10.62 23.72
CA SER A 601 -0.30 -10.14 24.53
C SER A 601 -0.59 -8.66 24.28
N ASP A 602 -1.81 -8.20 24.59
CA ASP A 602 -2.13 -6.78 24.50
C ASP A 602 -1.25 -5.96 25.47
N GLU A 603 -0.97 -6.47 26.67
CA GLU A 603 -0.07 -5.81 27.63
C GLU A 603 1.35 -5.61 27.06
N GLU A 604 1.89 -6.61 26.37
CA GLU A 604 3.16 -6.51 25.63
C GLU A 604 3.09 -5.48 24.51
N ASN A 605 2.00 -5.49 23.74
CA ASN A 605 1.78 -4.50 22.68
C ASN A 605 1.69 -3.07 23.25
N GLN A 606 1.02 -2.86 24.38
CA GLN A 606 0.96 -1.56 25.06
C GLN A 606 2.35 -1.10 25.52
N ARG A 607 3.23 -2.00 25.95
CA ARG A 607 4.65 -1.67 26.27
C ARG A 607 5.44 -1.21 25.04
N LEU A 608 5.20 -1.81 23.88
CA LEU A 608 5.79 -1.35 22.62
C LEU A 608 5.27 0.05 22.24
N LEU A 609 3.96 0.29 22.35
CA LEU A 609 3.34 1.58 22.09
C LEU A 609 3.85 2.67 23.05
N ALA A 610 4.02 2.33 24.33
CA ALA A 610 4.60 3.23 25.33
C ALA A 610 6.03 3.63 24.95
N THR A 611 6.86 2.67 24.53
CA THR A 611 8.22 2.92 24.03
C THR A 611 8.21 3.87 22.84
N ILE A 612 7.34 3.64 21.85
CA ILE A 612 7.22 4.50 20.67
C ILE A 612 6.89 5.95 21.07
N ASN A 613 5.94 6.13 21.98
CA ASN A 613 5.50 7.46 22.44
C ASN A 613 6.58 8.17 23.27
N GLN A 614 7.26 7.44 24.16
CA GLN A 614 8.34 7.97 25.01
C GLN A 614 9.49 8.54 24.19
N TYR A 615 9.88 7.85 23.12
CA TYR A 615 10.98 8.26 22.25
C TYR A 615 10.54 9.04 21.01
N GLN A 616 9.22 9.31 20.88
CA GLN A 616 8.62 10.02 19.75
C GLN A 616 9.05 9.45 18.39
N LEU A 617 9.08 8.11 18.28
CA LEU A 617 9.57 7.43 17.09
C LEU A 617 8.62 7.66 15.91
N ILE A 618 9.20 8.02 14.77
CA ILE A 618 8.52 8.17 13.49
C ILE A 618 8.71 6.87 12.69
N GLN A 619 7.65 6.42 11.99
CA GLN A 619 7.62 5.15 11.25
C GLN A 619 8.13 3.95 12.07
N PRO A 620 7.58 3.68 13.27
CA PRO A 620 8.04 2.60 14.11
C PRO A 620 7.77 1.24 13.45
N ARG A 621 8.72 0.31 13.58
CA ARG A 621 8.65 -1.07 13.06
C ARG A 621 9.11 -2.06 14.13
N ILE A 622 8.59 -3.28 14.06
CA ILE A 622 9.05 -4.37 14.93
C ILE A 622 10.44 -4.81 14.47
N PHE A 623 11.29 -5.09 15.45
CA PHE A 623 12.63 -5.63 15.27
C PHE A 623 12.86 -6.76 16.29
N MET A 624 13.54 -7.83 15.88
CA MET A 624 13.90 -8.93 16.77
C MET A 624 15.40 -9.10 16.84
N THR A 625 15.95 -9.13 18.05
CA THR A 625 17.35 -9.48 18.27
C THR A 625 17.44 -10.87 18.88
N GLU A 626 18.36 -11.70 18.41
CA GLU A 626 18.64 -12.99 19.03
C GLU A 626 18.96 -12.82 20.52
N PHE A 627 18.41 -13.70 21.36
CA PHE A 627 18.63 -13.62 22.80
C PHE A 627 20.09 -13.95 23.15
N ASN A 628 20.69 -14.89 22.42
CA ASN A 628 22.12 -15.20 22.50
C ASN A 628 22.72 -15.34 21.08
N PRO A 629 23.48 -14.34 20.59
CA PRO A 629 23.99 -14.33 19.22
C PRO A 629 25.07 -15.39 18.93
N LEU A 630 25.63 -16.04 19.96
CA LEU A 630 26.62 -17.11 19.77
C LEU A 630 25.96 -18.48 19.58
N ASN A 631 24.79 -18.68 20.17
CA ASN A 631 23.99 -19.88 20.01
C ASN A 631 22.55 -19.59 20.43
N ASN A 632 21.69 -19.33 19.44
CA ASN A 632 20.31 -18.97 19.69
C ASN A 632 19.35 -20.19 19.70
N THR A 633 19.84 -21.40 19.41
CA THR A 633 19.02 -22.62 19.43
C THR A 633 19.24 -23.39 20.72
N VAL A 634 18.15 -23.63 21.45
CA VAL A 634 18.13 -24.30 22.75
C VAL A 634 17.26 -25.55 22.65
N VAL A 635 17.65 -26.63 23.36
CA VAL A 635 16.85 -27.85 23.46
C VAL A 635 16.36 -28.00 24.89
N SER A 636 15.04 -28.11 25.06
CA SER A 636 14.41 -28.26 26.37
C SER A 636 14.62 -29.68 26.95
N PRO A 637 14.36 -29.91 28.25
CA PRO A 637 14.35 -31.24 28.85
C PRO A 637 13.36 -32.21 28.20
N GLN A 638 12.32 -31.70 27.53
CA GLN A 638 11.35 -32.47 26.77
C GLN A 638 11.81 -32.77 25.33
N ASN A 639 13.08 -32.47 25.01
CA ASN A 639 13.67 -32.63 23.68
C ASN A 639 12.99 -31.77 22.60
N VAL A 640 12.45 -30.60 22.98
CA VAL A 640 11.89 -29.62 22.04
C VAL A 640 12.99 -28.60 21.72
N SER A 641 13.34 -28.48 20.45
CA SER A 641 14.27 -27.44 19.96
C SER A 641 13.52 -26.14 19.74
N TYR A 642 14.02 -25.04 20.29
CA TYR A 642 13.42 -23.71 20.19
C TYR A 642 14.48 -22.61 20.10
N ARG A 643 14.08 -21.45 19.60
CA ARG A 643 14.89 -20.23 19.57
C ARG A 643 14.28 -19.14 20.43
N LYS A 644 15.11 -18.25 20.96
CA LYS A 644 14.70 -17.11 21.80
C LYS A 644 15.09 -15.79 21.16
N TYR A 645 14.22 -14.80 21.26
CA TYR A 645 14.50 -13.44 20.77
C TYR A 645 14.05 -12.41 21.81
N LYS A 646 14.64 -11.23 21.74
CA LYS A 646 14.14 -10.03 22.40
C LYS A 646 13.46 -9.15 21.36
N LEU A 647 12.24 -8.71 21.68
CA LEU A 647 11.49 -7.79 20.85
C LEU A 647 11.94 -6.35 21.12
N ALA A 648 12.14 -5.59 20.05
CA ALA A 648 12.52 -4.19 20.07
C ALA A 648 11.72 -3.42 19.02
N ILE A 649 11.83 -2.09 19.07
CA ILE A 649 11.26 -1.19 18.07
C ILE A 649 12.37 -0.43 17.38
N THR A 650 12.29 -0.34 16.05
CA THR A 650 13.11 0.58 15.26
C THR A 650 12.27 1.76 14.78
N GLY A 651 12.86 2.96 14.72
CA GLY A 651 12.17 4.17 14.27
C GLY A 651 13.13 5.26 13.84
N GLU A 652 12.59 6.29 13.20
CA GLU A 652 13.27 7.55 12.94
C GLU A 652 13.09 8.48 14.16
N ASP A 653 14.14 9.20 14.55
CA ASP A 653 13.98 10.36 15.45
C ASP A 653 13.50 11.61 14.69
N ALA A 654 13.29 12.71 15.41
CA ALA A 654 12.85 13.98 14.81
C ALA A 654 13.80 14.47 13.69
N ALA A 655 15.10 14.21 13.81
CA ALA A 655 16.13 14.56 12.84
C ALA A 655 16.25 13.56 11.68
N GLY A 656 15.47 12.47 11.70
CA GLY A 656 15.46 11.44 10.66
C GLY A 656 16.55 10.38 10.81
N ASN A 657 17.22 10.30 11.97
CA ASN A 657 18.20 9.24 12.20
C ASN A 657 17.52 7.96 12.68
N LEU A 658 18.05 6.82 12.24
CA LEU A 658 17.53 5.51 12.60
C LEU A 658 17.98 5.07 14.00
N GLN A 659 17.02 4.68 14.84
CA GLN A 659 17.22 4.22 16.21
C GLN A 659 16.61 2.84 16.41
N LEU A 660 17.27 2.01 17.23
CA LEU A 660 16.76 0.75 17.77
C LEU A 660 16.62 0.91 19.29
N ILE A 661 15.43 0.62 19.80
CA ILE A 661 15.06 0.86 21.20
C ILE A 661 14.36 -0.39 21.77
N PHE A 662 14.81 -0.81 22.94
CA PHE A 662 14.19 -1.88 23.70
C PHE A 662 13.17 -1.29 24.70
N PRO A 663 12.03 -1.98 24.94
CA PRO A 663 11.14 -1.61 26.04
C PRO A 663 11.84 -1.75 27.40
N GLU A 664 11.36 -1.02 28.41
CA GLU A 664 11.94 -1.07 29.78
C GLU A 664 11.96 -2.49 30.37
N GLN A 665 10.95 -3.29 30.02
CA GLN A 665 10.88 -4.71 30.34
C GLN A 665 10.99 -5.51 29.05
N ASP A 666 11.97 -6.40 29.00
CA ASP A 666 12.20 -7.29 27.85
C ASP A 666 10.94 -8.11 27.54
N ILE A 667 10.57 -8.12 26.25
CA ILE A 667 9.55 -9.02 25.73
C ILE A 667 10.28 -10.18 25.05
N ILE A 668 10.13 -11.37 25.60
CA ILE A 668 10.82 -12.57 25.13
C ILE A 668 9.92 -13.32 24.15
N MET A 669 10.44 -13.54 22.95
CA MET A 669 9.78 -14.29 21.90
C MET A 669 10.41 -15.67 21.75
N TYR A 670 9.57 -16.66 21.48
CA TYR A 670 9.94 -18.04 21.20
C TYR A 670 9.55 -18.41 19.77
N SER A 671 10.32 -19.29 19.15
CA SER A 671 9.91 -19.96 17.91
C SER A 671 10.43 -21.39 17.86
N LEU A 672 9.61 -22.31 17.33
CA LEU A 672 9.95 -23.72 17.13
C LEU A 672 10.32 -24.06 15.67
N ASP A 673 9.98 -23.16 14.74
CA ASP A 673 10.01 -23.42 13.30
C ASP A 673 10.46 -22.21 12.44
N ASN A 674 10.80 -21.08 13.07
CA ASN A 674 11.12 -19.79 12.43
C ASN A 674 9.99 -19.17 11.60
N ASN A 675 8.76 -19.69 11.70
CA ASN A 675 7.59 -19.15 11.03
C ASN A 675 6.60 -18.58 12.05
N TYR A 676 6.32 -19.31 13.13
CA TYR A 676 5.48 -18.83 14.23
C TYR A 676 6.37 -18.34 15.38
N HIS A 677 6.31 -17.04 15.63
CA HIS A 677 6.97 -16.37 16.75
C HIS A 677 5.91 -15.96 17.77
N PHE A 678 6.14 -16.23 19.05
CA PHE A 678 5.13 -15.95 20.08
C PHE A 678 5.77 -15.64 21.44
N SER A 679 5.14 -14.79 22.23
CA SER A 679 5.47 -14.65 23.65
C SER A 679 4.78 -15.73 24.49
N GLN A 680 5.28 -15.96 25.69
CA GLN A 680 4.63 -16.88 26.65
C GLN A 680 3.20 -16.42 26.97
N ALA A 681 3.01 -15.12 27.21
CA ALA A 681 1.71 -14.54 27.55
C ALA A 681 0.69 -14.70 26.40
N TYR A 682 1.15 -14.64 25.13
CA TYR A 682 0.31 -14.89 23.97
C TYR A 682 -0.16 -16.35 23.88
N SER A 683 0.76 -17.31 24.08
CA SER A 683 0.46 -18.72 23.78
C SER A 683 -0.21 -19.48 24.93
N GLN A 684 -0.14 -18.98 26.17
CA GLN A 684 -0.59 -19.72 27.37
C GLN A 684 -2.08 -20.11 27.34
N HIS A 685 -2.94 -19.36 26.66
CA HIS A 685 -4.38 -19.66 26.53
C HIS A 685 -4.76 -20.27 25.17
N MET A 686 -3.80 -20.51 24.28
CA MET A 686 -4.10 -21.15 22.99
C MET A 686 -4.47 -22.62 23.18
N THR A 687 -5.42 -23.07 22.36
CA THR A 687 -5.93 -24.44 22.29
C THR A 687 -5.79 -24.95 20.86
N GLU A 688 -5.56 -26.25 20.67
CA GLU A 688 -5.45 -26.78 19.31
C GLU A 688 -6.78 -26.60 18.54
N PRO A 689 -6.75 -26.13 17.29
CA PRO A 689 -7.95 -26.00 16.47
C PRO A 689 -8.58 -27.38 16.22
N LYS A 690 -9.91 -27.47 16.36
CA LYS A 690 -10.66 -28.72 16.10
C LYS A 690 -10.48 -29.16 14.64
N ARG A 691 -9.75 -30.26 14.41
CA ARG A 691 -9.46 -30.79 13.07
C ARG A 691 -10.62 -31.60 12.51
N THR A 692 -11.68 -30.96 12.01
CA THR A 692 -12.84 -31.69 11.46
C THR A 692 -12.59 -32.44 10.14
N PHE A 693 -11.50 -32.16 9.41
CA PHE A 693 -11.26 -32.76 8.07
C PHE A 693 -10.03 -33.69 7.97
N ILE A 694 -8.99 -33.51 8.79
CA ILE A 694 -7.73 -34.27 8.67
C ILE A 694 -7.86 -35.69 9.26
N ASP A 695 -8.64 -35.86 10.32
CA ASP A 695 -8.87 -37.18 10.93
C ASP A 695 -9.55 -38.16 9.96
N GLN A 696 -10.36 -37.67 9.02
CA GLN A 696 -10.98 -38.51 7.99
C GLN A 696 -9.99 -38.96 6.91
N ILE A 697 -9.00 -38.14 6.56
CA ILE A 697 -8.00 -38.47 5.53
C ILE A 697 -6.94 -39.43 6.09
N GLN A 698 -6.49 -39.26 7.34
CA GLN A 698 -5.57 -40.20 7.97
C GLN A 698 -6.21 -41.58 8.21
N THR A 699 -7.50 -41.63 8.53
CA THR A 699 -8.22 -42.90 8.65
C THR A 699 -8.32 -43.61 7.31
N THR A 700 -8.46 -42.89 6.20
CA THR A 700 -8.54 -43.48 4.84
C THR A 700 -7.17 -43.95 4.32
N LYS A 701 -6.07 -43.27 4.68
CA LYS A 701 -4.69 -43.71 4.36
C LYS A 701 -4.21 -44.92 5.16
N ASN A 702 -4.79 -45.17 6.34
CA ASN A 702 -4.51 -46.38 7.13
C ASN A 702 -5.44 -47.56 6.76
N LEU A 703 -6.43 -47.34 5.88
CA LEU A 703 -7.37 -48.33 5.37
C LEU A 703 -7.10 -48.75 3.90
N LEU A 704 -6.07 -48.18 3.27
CA LEU A 704 -5.48 -48.55 1.98
C LEU A 704 -4.04 -49.02 2.19
#